data_AF-A0A8H4U1C4-F1
#
_entry.id   AF-A0A8H4U1C4-F1
#
_cell.length_a   1.000
_cell.length_b   1.000
_cell.length_c   1.000
_cell.angle_alpha   90.00
_cell.angle_beta   90.00
_cell.angle_gamma   90.00
#
_symmetry.space_group_name_H-M   'P 1'
#
loop_
_entity.id
_entity.type
_entity.pdbx_description
1 polymer ?
#
loop_
_entity_poly.entity_id
_entity_poly.type
_entity_poly.pdbx_seq_one_letter_code
_entity_poly.pdbx_strand_id
1 'polypeptide(L)'
;MPGEVIDRPNPAALDSRLPDKTLELVVNPPKVQLDTSVAQSLKDFQQAACYIAGSMIFLRDNVFIDRDLQAQDIKPRLLGHWGTCPGLILVWSHLNLLIRNHDMDMIYVIGPGHGAPAALASLWLEGSLERFFPQKYGVNKDGLRNLITGFSVPGGFPSHINSETPGSIHEGGELGYALAVSFGAVMDNPDLIVTCVIGDGEAESGPTAAAWHSIKYIDPAESGAVIPILHVNGFKISERTIFGCMDNKELVSLFSGYGYQVTVVETLDEIDVELSSALEWAVSEIKAIQKAARGGNPIVKPRYPMIVLRTPKGWTGPKKVDGEFIEGSFHAHQIPVPNASKDEEHLKILQTWLQTYDAGRLLKDGKPAKSIMDIIPQKDDKRLGQLTQTYNPYKALDLPDWKPFAVEKSGQSSSMQQTGQFLDKVIEENPKSFRIFSPDELESNKLSAVLEHTGRNFQWDQFSRAQGGRVIEILSEHCCQGWMQGYTLTGRTALFPSYESFLGIIHTMMVQYSKFNKIAREVDWRGDLSSINYIETSTWARQEHNGFSHQNPSFIGAVLNLKAEAARVYLPPDANCFLSTVHHCLKSKNYVNLMIGSKQPTGVYLSPDDAAEHCKQGASIWKFASTDEGKDPDVVIVGIGVEVTFEVVKAAEILQDLLPDLRVRVINVTDLMVLAAETRHPHSLSRREFLDMFTDDKAVCFNYHGYAAELQGLLWGRPDLHRMSVEGYKEEGSTTTPFDMMLVNCVSRFDVAKRALKGAAEYNDQVKAKLDETLKKIDDRVEEVRKYIHEEGADLTLSPFSPETHSTTTLLEMAASARALLSFLLPSTNRLISWTEFGSPLGRPVIFLHGIPASRLEGAEFHQDLHERNIRLIAPDRPRFGRSEFVLDRTIGHYAGDVQALAKHLRLAVYAVMGGSGGGPYALACARHMRPEDGLRAVSVFAGVGPPEGERKGLNWRSVMNTHLVNRMPGVLRYLLPVSLPVSPKRRFHRPMEKWTPDPSMQAESLKKLRATIDILKGRDREVMSKPGTLEYLTATMVESNIQGFDGFMHEAKLFSQP
;
A
#
# COMPACT_ATOMS: atom_id res chain seq x y z
N MET A 1 -37.47 -25.97 -5.31
CA MET A 1 -37.26 -27.11 -4.38
C MET A 1 -38.36 -27.04 -3.34
N PRO A 2 -39.02 -28.15 -2.95
CA PRO A 2 -39.85 -28.13 -1.74
C PRO A 2 -38.98 -27.67 -0.56
N GLY A 3 -39.59 -27.11 0.50
CA GLY A 3 -38.87 -26.85 1.74
C GLY A 3 -38.20 -28.13 2.26
N GLU A 4 -37.09 -28.00 2.99
CA GLU A 4 -36.40 -29.17 3.54
C GLU A 4 -37.35 -29.95 4.47
N VAL A 5 -37.42 -31.27 4.29
CA VAL A 5 -38.25 -32.16 5.10
C VAL A 5 -37.36 -32.86 6.11
N ILE A 6 -37.60 -32.63 7.39
CA ILE A 6 -36.90 -33.29 8.50
C ILE A 6 -37.76 -34.43 9.02
N ASP A 7 -37.47 -35.65 8.58
CA ASP A 7 -38.25 -36.85 8.96
C ASP A 7 -37.85 -37.44 10.32
N ARG A 8 -36.70 -37.04 10.86
CA ARG A 8 -36.14 -37.48 12.15
C ARG A 8 -35.19 -36.42 12.71
N PRO A 9 -34.96 -36.37 14.04
CA PRO A 9 -34.01 -35.43 14.61
C PRO A 9 -32.57 -35.84 14.28
N ASN A 10 -31.72 -34.86 14.01
CA ASN A 10 -30.30 -35.02 13.68
C ASN A 10 -30.04 -36.08 12.60
N PRO A 11 -30.59 -35.91 11.38
CA PRO A 11 -30.41 -36.85 10.28
C PRO A 11 -28.92 -37.01 9.97
N ALA A 12 -28.46 -38.26 9.97
CA ALA A 12 -27.06 -38.57 9.68
C ALA A 12 -26.68 -38.13 8.25
N ALA A 13 -25.38 -37.89 8.04
CA ALA A 13 -24.82 -37.84 6.70
C ALA A 13 -25.03 -39.19 5.99
N LEU A 14 -25.24 -39.15 4.68
CA LEU A 14 -25.25 -40.37 3.88
C LEU A 14 -23.81 -40.82 3.66
N ASP A 15 -23.60 -42.14 3.60
CA ASP A 15 -22.27 -42.68 3.36
C ASP A 15 -21.72 -42.20 2.00
N SER A 16 -20.54 -41.60 2.04
CA SER A 16 -19.80 -41.22 0.84
C SER A 16 -19.18 -42.45 0.18
N ARG A 17 -18.82 -42.29 -1.10
CA ARG A 17 -18.09 -43.31 -1.87
C ARG A 17 -16.59 -43.33 -1.62
N LEU A 18 -16.09 -42.54 -0.65
CA LEU A 18 -14.69 -42.59 -0.26
C LEU A 18 -14.36 -43.94 0.41
N PRO A 19 -13.13 -44.46 0.24
CA PRO A 19 -12.73 -45.71 0.89
C PRO A 19 -12.72 -45.58 2.41
N ASP A 20 -13.11 -46.63 3.13
CA ASP A 20 -13.08 -46.63 4.60
C ASP A 20 -11.66 -46.49 5.17
N LYS A 21 -10.64 -46.82 4.35
CA LYS A 21 -9.23 -46.56 4.67
C LYS A 21 -8.94 -45.09 4.99
N THR A 22 -9.74 -44.17 4.47
CA THR A 22 -9.65 -42.75 4.82
C THR A 22 -9.81 -42.50 6.33
N LEU A 23 -10.59 -43.32 7.03
CA LEU A 23 -10.78 -43.20 8.47
C LEU A 23 -9.51 -43.55 9.26
N GLU A 24 -8.49 -44.20 8.66
CA GLU A 24 -7.17 -44.39 9.28
C GLU A 24 -6.45 -43.05 9.53
N LEU A 25 -6.88 -41.95 8.88
CA LEU A 25 -6.34 -40.61 9.11
C LEU A 25 -6.96 -39.90 10.33
N VAL A 26 -8.03 -40.44 10.90
CA VAL A 26 -8.63 -39.93 12.14
C VAL A 26 -7.67 -40.18 13.30
N VAL A 27 -7.39 -39.13 14.06
CA VAL A 27 -6.67 -39.27 15.33
C VAL A 27 -7.66 -39.61 16.42
N ASN A 28 -7.45 -40.77 17.06
CA ASN A 28 -8.20 -41.26 18.20
C ASN A 28 -7.36 -41.02 19.47
N PRO A 29 -7.52 -39.87 20.15
CA PRO A 29 -6.72 -39.57 21.33
C PRO A 29 -7.01 -40.57 22.46
N PRO A 30 -6.02 -40.87 23.32
CA PRO A 30 -6.26 -41.69 24.51
C PRO A 30 -7.36 -41.06 25.37
N LYS A 31 -8.35 -41.88 25.77
CA LYS A 31 -9.45 -41.39 26.62
C LYS A 31 -8.89 -40.93 27.96
N VAL A 32 -9.10 -39.66 28.31
CA VAL A 32 -8.83 -39.19 29.67
C VAL A 32 -9.86 -39.75 30.63
N GLN A 33 -9.38 -40.14 31.82
CA GLN A 33 -10.25 -40.56 32.90
C GLN A 33 -10.71 -39.32 33.66
N LEU A 34 -11.97 -38.94 33.48
CA LEU A 34 -12.58 -37.89 34.28
C LEU A 34 -13.01 -38.48 35.63
N ASP A 35 -12.47 -37.92 36.72
CA ASP A 35 -12.96 -38.22 38.06
C ASP A 35 -14.47 -37.96 38.14
N THR A 36 -15.20 -38.79 38.87
CA THR A 36 -16.67 -38.67 38.97
C THR A 36 -17.11 -37.28 39.44
N SER A 37 -16.32 -36.64 40.33
CA SER A 37 -16.56 -35.27 40.76
C SER A 37 -16.40 -34.26 39.63
N VAL A 38 -15.35 -34.39 38.80
CA VAL A 38 -15.08 -33.50 37.66
C VAL A 38 -16.16 -33.66 36.58
N ALA A 39 -16.53 -34.90 36.25
CA ALA A 39 -17.62 -35.17 35.31
C ALA A 39 -18.94 -34.55 35.79
N GLN A 40 -19.24 -34.64 37.08
CA GLN A 40 -20.42 -33.99 37.66
C GLN A 40 -20.32 -32.46 37.63
N SER A 41 -19.15 -31.89 37.89
CA SER A 41 -18.91 -30.44 37.82
C SER A 41 -19.09 -29.87 36.42
N LEU A 42 -18.60 -30.57 35.38
CA LEU A 42 -18.83 -30.20 33.98
C LEU A 42 -20.33 -30.16 33.68
N LYS A 43 -21.05 -31.23 34.03
CA LYS A 43 -22.50 -31.32 33.84
C LYS A 43 -23.26 -30.24 34.60
N ASP A 44 -22.89 -29.98 35.86
CA ASP A 44 -23.51 -28.94 36.69
C ASP A 44 -23.29 -27.54 36.08
N PHE A 45 -22.10 -27.24 35.56
CA PHE A 45 -21.84 -25.98 34.84
C PHE A 45 -22.71 -25.88 33.58
N GLN A 46 -22.72 -26.94 32.77
CA GLN A 46 -23.46 -26.96 31.51
C GLN A 46 -24.97 -26.79 31.74
N GLN A 47 -25.54 -27.46 32.74
CA GLN A 47 -26.95 -27.33 33.10
C GLN A 47 -27.28 -25.92 33.59
N ALA A 48 -26.46 -25.35 34.48
CA ALA A 48 -26.66 -23.98 34.96
C ALA A 48 -26.57 -22.96 33.82
N ALA A 49 -25.57 -23.07 32.96
CA ALA A 49 -25.40 -22.16 31.82
C ALA A 49 -26.55 -22.29 30.82
N CYS A 50 -26.99 -23.51 30.50
CA CYS A 50 -28.13 -23.75 29.60
C CYS A 50 -29.43 -23.20 30.17
N TYR A 51 -29.65 -23.33 31.48
CA TYR A 51 -30.79 -22.72 32.16
C TYR A 51 -30.79 -21.20 32.02
N ILE A 52 -29.66 -20.54 32.31
CA ILE A 52 -29.54 -19.07 32.23
C ILE A 52 -29.72 -18.62 30.77
N ALA A 53 -29.09 -19.32 29.82
CA ALA A 53 -29.20 -19.03 28.39
C ALA A 53 -30.64 -19.16 27.86
N GLY A 54 -31.33 -20.27 28.19
CA GLY A 54 -32.73 -20.46 27.86
C GLY A 54 -33.61 -19.38 28.51
N SER A 55 -33.42 -19.13 29.80
CA SER A 55 -34.18 -18.12 30.55
C SER A 55 -34.02 -16.71 29.98
N MET A 56 -32.81 -16.33 29.54
CA MET A 56 -32.55 -15.03 28.88
C MET A 56 -33.43 -14.80 27.66
N ILE A 57 -33.79 -15.84 26.91
CA ILE A 57 -34.63 -15.70 25.71
C ILE A 57 -36.08 -15.40 26.08
N PHE A 58 -36.59 -15.98 27.18
CA PHE A 58 -38.02 -15.99 27.48
C PHE A 58 -38.44 -15.14 28.67
N LEU A 59 -37.70 -15.13 29.78
CA LEU A 59 -38.21 -14.65 31.07
C LEU A 59 -37.95 -13.16 31.31
N ARG A 60 -38.99 -12.42 31.69
CA ARG A 60 -38.92 -11.05 32.22
C ARG A 60 -39.21 -10.97 33.73
N ASP A 61 -39.72 -12.04 34.32
CA ASP A 61 -39.92 -12.21 35.76
C ASP A 61 -39.90 -13.70 36.14
N ASN A 62 -40.02 -14.04 37.43
CA ASN A 62 -39.99 -15.41 37.94
C ASN A 62 -38.76 -16.22 37.48
N VAL A 63 -37.58 -15.57 37.52
CA VAL A 63 -36.31 -16.08 36.96
C VAL A 63 -35.77 -17.34 37.63
N PHE A 64 -36.32 -17.75 38.78
CA PHE A 64 -35.97 -18.98 39.49
C PHE A 64 -37.05 -20.06 39.36
N ILE A 65 -38.19 -19.75 38.75
CA ILE A 65 -39.36 -20.64 38.62
C ILE A 65 -39.80 -21.16 40.01
N ASP A 66 -39.92 -20.25 40.97
CA ASP A 66 -40.38 -20.57 42.35
C ASP A 66 -41.90 -20.88 42.38
N ARG A 67 -42.60 -20.50 41.32
CA ARG A 67 -44.01 -20.80 41.05
C ARG A 67 -44.20 -21.16 39.57
N ASP A 68 -45.34 -21.74 39.24
CA ASP A 68 -45.72 -21.98 37.83
C ASP A 68 -45.65 -20.69 37.02
N LEU A 69 -45.05 -20.81 35.82
CA LEU A 69 -44.92 -19.71 34.87
C LEU A 69 -46.31 -19.24 34.44
N GLN A 70 -46.45 -17.94 34.33
CA GLN A 70 -47.63 -17.26 33.82
C GLN A 70 -47.24 -16.47 32.56
N ALA A 71 -48.19 -16.17 31.69
CA ALA A 71 -47.93 -15.39 30.47
C ALA A 71 -47.21 -14.05 30.76
N GLN A 72 -47.50 -13.42 31.92
CA GLN A 72 -46.84 -12.19 32.37
C GLN A 72 -45.37 -12.33 32.78
N ASP A 73 -44.88 -13.56 32.98
CA ASP A 73 -43.47 -13.84 33.26
C ASP A 73 -42.64 -13.87 31.98
N ILE A 74 -43.30 -13.97 30.82
CA ILE A 74 -42.67 -14.06 29.50
C ILE A 74 -42.46 -12.66 28.91
N LYS A 75 -41.33 -12.47 28.24
CA LYS A 75 -41.01 -11.25 27.49
C LYS A 75 -42.08 -11.01 26.42
N PRO A 76 -42.51 -9.75 26.22
CA PRO A 76 -43.48 -9.42 25.16
C PRO A 76 -42.91 -9.63 23.76
N ARG A 77 -41.58 -9.62 23.62
CA ARG A 77 -40.85 -9.94 22.38
C ARG A 77 -39.78 -10.97 22.72
N LEU A 78 -39.85 -12.13 22.07
CA LEU A 78 -38.85 -13.18 22.20
C LEU A 78 -37.75 -12.92 21.18
N LEU A 79 -36.54 -12.65 21.66
CA LEU A 79 -35.36 -12.34 20.85
C LEU A 79 -34.17 -13.12 21.38
N GLY A 80 -33.38 -13.71 20.48
CA GLY A 80 -32.22 -14.53 20.81
C GLY A 80 -32.17 -15.82 19.98
N HIS A 81 -31.11 -16.60 20.19
CA HIS A 81 -30.87 -17.85 19.49
C HIS A 81 -30.52 -18.96 20.48
N TRP A 82 -31.28 -20.05 20.47
CA TRP A 82 -30.99 -21.23 21.28
C TRP A 82 -30.05 -22.21 20.57
N GLY A 83 -30.22 -22.42 19.26
CA GLY A 83 -29.72 -23.60 18.57
C GLY A 83 -28.23 -23.90 18.70
N THR A 84 -27.38 -22.86 18.81
CA THR A 84 -25.93 -23.04 18.99
C THR A 84 -25.49 -23.10 20.46
N CYS A 85 -26.30 -22.57 21.39
CA CYS A 85 -25.90 -22.31 22.77
C CYS A 85 -25.36 -23.54 23.52
N PRO A 86 -26.02 -24.72 23.48
CA PRO A 86 -25.56 -25.91 24.20
C PRO A 86 -24.15 -26.35 23.81
N GLY A 87 -23.82 -26.33 22.51
CA GLY A 87 -22.50 -26.72 22.03
C GLY A 87 -21.41 -25.71 22.44
N LEU A 88 -21.73 -24.42 22.46
CA LEU A 88 -20.81 -23.38 22.94
C LEU A 88 -20.56 -23.50 24.46
N ILE A 89 -21.61 -23.79 25.23
CA ILE A 89 -21.53 -24.02 26.68
C ILE A 89 -20.70 -25.28 27.00
N LEU A 90 -20.90 -26.35 26.23
CA LEU A 90 -20.10 -27.57 26.33
C LEU A 90 -18.61 -27.22 26.18
N VAL A 91 -18.23 -26.56 25.09
CA VAL A 91 -16.83 -26.12 24.87
C VAL A 91 -16.35 -25.23 26.02
N TRP A 92 -17.10 -24.20 26.42
CA TRP A 92 -16.72 -23.28 27.50
C TRP A 92 -16.40 -24.01 28.82
N SER A 93 -17.22 -24.99 29.20
CA SER A 93 -17.01 -25.77 30.43
C SER A 93 -15.69 -26.55 30.41
N HIS A 94 -15.36 -27.15 29.26
CA HIS A 94 -14.11 -27.91 29.08
C HIS A 94 -12.89 -26.99 28.98
N LEU A 95 -13.02 -25.80 28.38
CA LEU A 95 -11.93 -24.82 28.35
C LEU A 95 -11.61 -24.29 29.75
N ASN A 96 -12.62 -24.03 30.59
CA ASN A 96 -12.40 -23.65 31.99
C ASN A 96 -11.62 -24.74 32.75
N LEU A 97 -12.02 -26.01 32.59
CA LEU A 97 -11.32 -27.16 33.17
C LEU A 97 -9.87 -27.26 32.67
N LEU A 98 -9.66 -27.12 31.36
CA LEU A 98 -8.36 -27.20 30.72
C LEU A 98 -7.42 -26.07 31.21
N ILE A 99 -7.91 -24.83 31.25
CA ILE A 99 -7.15 -23.69 31.76
C ILE A 99 -6.79 -23.89 33.23
N ARG A 100 -7.75 -24.33 34.05
CA ARG A 100 -7.52 -24.62 35.47
C ARG A 100 -6.43 -25.67 35.67
N ASN A 101 -6.40 -26.72 34.84
CA ASN A 101 -5.45 -27.82 34.96
C ASN A 101 -4.03 -27.45 34.50
N HIS A 102 -3.90 -26.52 33.55
CA HIS A 102 -2.62 -26.21 32.88
C HIS A 102 -2.10 -24.79 33.11
N ASP A 103 -2.86 -23.91 33.76
CA ASP A 103 -2.50 -22.50 34.02
C ASP A 103 -2.12 -21.71 32.74
N MET A 104 -2.83 -21.97 31.64
CA MET A 104 -2.52 -21.40 30.32
C MET A 104 -3.32 -20.13 30.00
N ASP A 105 -2.75 -19.27 29.15
CA ASP A 105 -3.48 -18.13 28.58
C ASP A 105 -4.28 -18.60 27.37
N MET A 106 -5.59 -18.34 27.39
CA MET A 106 -6.49 -18.78 26.35
C MET A 106 -7.55 -17.73 26.04
N ILE A 107 -7.80 -17.54 24.74
CA ILE A 107 -8.95 -16.77 24.26
C ILE A 107 -9.93 -17.74 23.62
N TYR A 108 -11.22 -17.56 23.92
CA TYR A 108 -12.29 -18.29 23.26
C TYR A 108 -12.97 -17.40 22.21
N VAL A 109 -12.74 -17.71 20.93
CA VAL A 109 -13.40 -17.04 19.80
C VAL A 109 -14.62 -17.86 19.37
N ILE A 110 -15.78 -17.19 19.36
CA ILE A 110 -17.07 -17.79 18.98
C ILE A 110 -17.45 -17.26 17.60
N GLY A 111 -17.31 -18.09 16.57
CA GLY A 111 -17.79 -17.81 15.21
C GLY A 111 -19.31 -17.64 15.12
N PRO A 112 -20.15 -18.56 15.64
CA PRO A 112 -21.60 -18.37 15.71
C PRO A 112 -21.98 -17.38 16.83
N GLY A 113 -21.61 -16.11 16.66
CA GLY A 113 -21.72 -15.05 17.66
C GLY A 113 -23.16 -14.67 18.04
N HIS A 114 -24.14 -15.11 17.26
CA HIS A 114 -25.56 -15.11 17.63
C HIS A 114 -25.87 -15.96 18.88
N GLY A 115 -24.93 -16.82 19.31
CA GLY A 115 -24.93 -17.56 20.57
C GLY A 115 -24.60 -16.72 21.82
N ALA A 116 -24.86 -15.41 21.83
CA ALA A 116 -24.63 -14.54 22.97
C ALA A 116 -25.19 -15.05 24.32
N PRO A 117 -26.37 -15.72 24.36
CA PRO A 117 -26.87 -16.30 25.61
C PRO A 117 -25.89 -17.31 26.25
N ALA A 118 -25.22 -18.13 25.46
CA ALA A 118 -24.22 -19.07 25.96
C ALA A 118 -23.01 -18.35 26.57
N ALA A 119 -22.51 -17.33 25.88
CA ALA A 119 -21.36 -16.56 26.35
C ALA A 119 -21.68 -15.80 27.65
N LEU A 120 -22.79 -15.05 27.67
CA LEU A 120 -23.20 -14.26 28.83
C LEU A 120 -23.51 -15.13 30.05
N ALA A 121 -24.17 -16.28 29.87
CA ALA A 121 -24.42 -17.24 30.95
C ALA A 121 -23.11 -17.76 31.54
N SER A 122 -22.17 -18.16 30.69
CA SER A 122 -20.87 -18.69 31.10
C SER A 122 -20.03 -17.63 31.82
N LEU A 123 -19.99 -16.40 31.29
CA LEU A 123 -19.29 -15.25 31.85
C LEU A 123 -19.84 -14.82 33.22
N TRP A 124 -21.15 -14.99 33.45
CA TRP A 124 -21.74 -14.73 34.76
C TRP A 124 -21.33 -15.81 35.77
N LEU A 125 -21.35 -17.10 35.37
CA LEU A 125 -20.95 -18.22 36.24
C LEU A 125 -19.47 -18.13 36.67
N GLU A 126 -18.58 -17.71 35.77
CA GLU A 126 -17.16 -17.51 36.11
C GLU A 126 -16.85 -16.14 36.75
N GLY A 127 -17.86 -15.30 37.01
CA GLY A 127 -17.72 -14.00 37.69
C GLY A 127 -17.14 -12.87 36.83
N SER A 128 -16.98 -13.07 35.52
CA SER A 128 -16.45 -12.06 34.60
C SER A 128 -17.41 -10.88 34.42
N LEU A 129 -18.72 -11.13 34.34
CA LEU A 129 -19.68 -10.02 34.26
C LEU A 129 -19.69 -9.16 35.53
N GLU A 130 -19.52 -9.77 36.71
CA GLU A 130 -19.42 -9.02 37.96
C GLU A 130 -18.17 -8.14 37.99
N ARG A 131 -17.02 -8.64 37.52
CA ARG A 131 -15.79 -7.84 37.47
C ARG A 131 -15.93 -6.57 36.64
N PHE A 132 -16.53 -6.66 35.46
CA PHE A 132 -16.61 -5.54 34.51
C PHE A 132 -17.86 -4.68 34.67
N PHE A 133 -18.92 -5.22 35.30
CA PHE A 133 -20.18 -4.53 35.56
C PHE A 133 -20.67 -4.79 37.00
N PRO A 134 -19.88 -4.42 38.03
CA PRO A 134 -20.13 -4.82 39.42
C PRO A 134 -21.46 -4.32 39.98
N GLN A 135 -21.97 -3.21 39.44
CA GLN A 135 -23.24 -2.62 39.88
C GLN A 135 -24.49 -3.31 39.32
N LYS A 136 -24.36 -4.11 38.24
CA LYS A 136 -25.53 -4.64 37.50
C LYS A 136 -25.58 -6.17 37.47
N TYR A 137 -24.45 -6.85 37.35
CA TYR A 137 -24.39 -8.29 37.09
C TYR A 137 -23.58 -9.06 38.14
N GLY A 138 -23.68 -8.66 39.42
CA GLY A 138 -23.07 -9.39 40.54
C GLY A 138 -23.52 -10.86 40.62
N VAL A 139 -22.70 -11.71 41.24
CA VAL A 139 -23.02 -13.14 41.41
C VAL A 139 -23.96 -13.33 42.61
N ASN A 140 -25.20 -12.88 42.43
CA ASN A 140 -26.28 -12.92 43.41
C ASN A 140 -27.66 -12.92 42.72
N LYS A 141 -28.75 -12.97 43.51
CA LYS A 141 -30.14 -12.98 42.98
C LYS A 141 -30.43 -11.81 42.04
N ASP A 142 -30.04 -10.61 42.42
CA ASP A 142 -30.36 -9.39 41.66
C ASP A 142 -29.57 -9.34 40.36
N GLY A 143 -28.28 -9.68 40.39
CA GLY A 143 -27.45 -9.74 39.18
C GLY A 143 -27.91 -10.79 38.19
N LEU A 144 -28.32 -11.99 38.67
CA LEU A 144 -28.89 -13.03 37.81
C LEU A 144 -30.23 -12.59 37.20
N ARG A 145 -31.10 -11.98 38.01
CA ARG A 145 -32.36 -11.39 37.54
C ARG A 145 -32.10 -10.32 36.49
N ASN A 146 -31.16 -9.42 36.72
CA ASN A 146 -30.79 -8.35 35.79
C ASN A 146 -30.26 -8.90 34.46
N LEU A 147 -29.45 -9.96 34.50
CA LEU A 147 -28.95 -10.62 33.30
C LEU A 147 -30.08 -11.25 32.48
N ILE A 148 -30.91 -12.08 33.11
CA ILE A 148 -32.01 -12.80 32.45
C ILE A 148 -33.03 -11.82 31.85
N THR A 149 -33.50 -10.89 32.68
CA THR A 149 -34.56 -9.95 32.27
C THR A 149 -34.04 -8.86 31.33
N GLY A 150 -32.75 -8.51 31.43
CA GLY A 150 -32.09 -7.47 30.65
C GLY A 150 -31.55 -7.92 29.29
N PHE A 151 -31.51 -9.22 28.98
CA PHE A 151 -31.05 -9.69 27.66
C PHE A 151 -32.02 -9.32 26.53
N SER A 152 -31.49 -8.76 25.43
CA SER A 152 -32.24 -8.39 24.22
C SER A 152 -33.48 -7.52 24.46
N VAL A 153 -33.39 -6.62 25.46
CA VAL A 153 -34.39 -5.56 25.72
C VAL A 153 -33.70 -4.19 25.68
N PRO A 154 -34.44 -3.08 25.49
CA PRO A 154 -33.85 -1.74 25.49
C PRO A 154 -33.04 -1.47 26.77
N GLY A 155 -31.77 -1.07 26.63
CA GLY A 155 -30.88 -0.76 27.76
C GLY A 155 -30.16 -1.95 28.41
N GLY A 156 -30.22 -3.14 27.80
CA GLY A 156 -29.42 -4.30 28.21
C GLY A 156 -28.58 -4.87 27.06
N PHE A 157 -28.01 -6.06 27.28
CA PHE A 157 -27.13 -6.69 26.29
C PHE A 157 -27.87 -7.05 24.99
N PRO A 158 -27.23 -6.92 23.81
CA PRO A 158 -27.82 -7.32 22.54
C PRO A 158 -27.86 -8.85 22.36
N SER A 159 -28.42 -9.30 21.23
CA SER A 159 -28.58 -10.72 20.90
C SER A 159 -27.33 -11.40 20.34
N HIS A 160 -26.29 -10.63 20.05
CA HIS A 160 -24.99 -11.10 19.55
C HIS A 160 -23.89 -10.72 20.53
N ILE A 161 -22.81 -11.49 20.52
CA ILE A 161 -21.57 -11.13 21.20
C ILE A 161 -21.09 -9.80 20.61
N ASN A 162 -20.66 -8.87 21.46
CA ASN A 162 -20.07 -7.62 21.01
C ASN A 162 -18.92 -7.23 21.95
N SER A 163 -18.37 -6.03 21.78
CA SER A 163 -17.32 -5.54 22.66
C SER A 163 -17.79 -5.25 24.09
N GLU A 164 -19.08 -5.15 24.40
CA GLU A 164 -19.53 -5.10 25.80
C GLU A 164 -19.37 -6.47 26.51
N THR A 165 -19.16 -7.55 25.75
CA THR A 165 -18.94 -8.90 26.27
C THR A 165 -17.48 -9.07 26.67
N PRO A 166 -17.16 -9.29 27.97
CA PRO A 166 -15.79 -9.56 28.41
C PRO A 166 -15.17 -10.78 27.69
N GLY A 167 -13.87 -10.73 27.40
CA GLY A 167 -13.16 -11.78 26.66
C GLY A 167 -13.35 -11.75 25.14
N SER A 168 -14.36 -11.03 24.61
CA SER A 168 -14.59 -10.98 23.16
C SER A 168 -13.55 -10.14 22.44
N ILE A 169 -13.01 -10.70 21.36
CA ILE A 169 -12.24 -10.04 20.29
C ILE A 169 -12.90 -10.25 18.91
N HIS A 170 -14.13 -10.77 18.88
CA HIS A 170 -14.86 -11.06 17.65
C HIS A 170 -16.36 -11.13 17.97
N GLU A 171 -17.17 -10.42 17.20
CA GLU A 171 -18.63 -10.38 17.40
C GLU A 171 -19.36 -11.59 16.79
N GLY A 172 -18.93 -12.10 15.64
CA GLY A 172 -19.57 -13.26 15.00
C GLY A 172 -21.01 -13.01 14.51
N GLY A 173 -21.35 -11.75 14.21
CA GLY A 173 -22.62 -11.37 13.58
C GLY A 173 -22.59 -11.62 12.07
N GLU A 174 -21.67 -10.96 11.36
CA GLU A 174 -21.32 -11.35 9.99
C GLU A 174 -20.33 -12.51 10.06
N LEU A 175 -20.79 -13.70 9.68
CA LEU A 175 -20.01 -14.93 9.76
C LEU A 175 -18.91 -14.97 8.71
N GLY A 176 -17.80 -15.64 9.03
CA GLY A 176 -16.83 -16.08 8.02
C GLY A 176 -15.36 -15.85 8.36
N TYR A 177 -15.05 -14.99 9.33
CA TYR A 177 -13.67 -14.56 9.59
C TYR A 177 -13.21 -14.77 11.03
N ALA A 178 -13.98 -15.49 11.85
CA ALA A 178 -13.59 -15.87 13.21
C ALA A 178 -12.25 -16.63 13.24
N LEU A 179 -12.06 -17.55 12.30
CA LEU A 179 -10.83 -18.34 12.18
C LEU A 179 -9.62 -17.45 11.81
N ALA A 180 -9.77 -16.55 10.83
CA ALA A 180 -8.69 -15.63 10.45
C ALA A 180 -8.34 -14.67 11.62
N VAL A 181 -9.33 -14.13 12.33
CA VAL A 181 -9.11 -13.33 13.54
C VAL A 181 -8.33 -14.11 14.60
N SER A 182 -8.67 -15.38 14.81
CA SER A 182 -7.97 -16.24 15.76
C SER A 182 -6.50 -16.45 15.41
N PHE A 183 -6.18 -16.63 14.13
CA PHE A 183 -4.79 -16.74 13.68
C PHE A 183 -4.02 -15.41 13.82
N GLY A 184 -4.67 -14.28 13.54
CA GLY A 184 -4.09 -12.96 13.80
C GLY A 184 -3.74 -12.76 15.27
N ALA A 185 -4.61 -13.18 16.19
CA ALA A 185 -4.44 -13.01 17.62
C ALA A 185 -3.21 -13.76 18.19
N VAL A 186 -2.87 -14.94 17.65
CA VAL A 186 -1.74 -15.76 18.13
C VAL A 186 -0.39 -15.39 17.51
N MET A 187 -0.36 -14.62 16.42
CA MET A 187 0.89 -14.24 15.78
C MET A 187 1.75 -13.40 16.72
N ASP A 188 3.01 -13.81 16.90
CA ASP A 188 3.99 -13.24 17.86
C ASP A 188 3.57 -13.29 19.34
N ASN A 189 2.61 -14.14 19.67
CA ASN A 189 2.16 -14.35 21.04
C ASN A 189 2.37 -15.83 21.41
N PRO A 190 3.62 -16.23 21.71
CA PRO A 190 4.04 -17.64 21.68
C PRO A 190 3.29 -18.54 22.64
N ASP A 191 2.82 -18.01 23.76
CA ASP A 191 2.19 -18.80 24.82
C ASP A 191 0.66 -18.73 24.80
N LEU A 192 0.09 -17.94 23.88
CA LEU A 192 -1.36 -17.86 23.71
C LEU A 192 -1.89 -19.04 22.89
N ILE A 193 -2.96 -19.66 23.39
CA ILE A 193 -3.80 -20.55 22.61
C ILE A 193 -5.14 -19.86 22.34
N VAL A 194 -5.61 -19.88 21.10
CA VAL A 194 -6.97 -19.47 20.77
C VAL A 194 -7.78 -20.69 20.42
N THR A 195 -8.84 -20.97 21.18
CA THR A 195 -9.84 -21.94 20.74
C THR A 195 -10.89 -21.21 19.93
N CYS A 196 -11.08 -21.60 18.67
CA CYS A 196 -12.03 -20.98 17.76
C CYS A 196 -13.14 -21.98 17.44
N VAL A 197 -14.39 -21.68 17.80
CA VAL A 197 -15.54 -22.47 17.32
C VAL A 197 -16.04 -21.88 16.02
N ILE A 198 -16.10 -22.71 14.98
CA ILE A 198 -16.58 -22.35 13.63
C ILE A 198 -17.92 -23.04 13.44
N GLY A 199 -18.97 -22.28 13.16
CA GLY A 199 -20.27 -22.87 12.80
C GLY A 199 -20.15 -23.64 11.48
N ASP A 200 -20.78 -24.80 11.37
CA ASP A 200 -20.81 -25.55 10.10
C ASP A 200 -21.47 -24.77 8.95
N GLY A 201 -22.43 -23.88 9.23
CA GLY A 201 -22.95 -22.92 8.24
C GLY A 201 -21.98 -21.76 7.94
N GLU A 202 -21.19 -21.31 8.91
CA GLU A 202 -20.13 -20.31 8.70
C GLU A 202 -19.00 -20.88 7.81
N ALA A 203 -18.70 -22.17 7.97
CA ALA A 203 -17.69 -22.87 7.19
C ALA A 203 -18.00 -22.94 5.68
N GLU A 204 -19.25 -22.68 5.27
CA GLU A 204 -19.65 -22.56 3.86
C GLU A 204 -19.21 -21.23 3.23
N SER A 205 -18.78 -20.25 4.03
CA SER A 205 -18.37 -18.93 3.54
C SER A 205 -16.98 -18.96 2.88
N GLY A 206 -16.81 -18.16 1.83
CA GLY A 206 -15.51 -17.97 1.16
C GLY A 206 -14.38 -17.57 2.12
N PRO A 207 -14.58 -16.59 3.03
CA PRO A 207 -13.56 -16.21 4.01
C PRO A 207 -13.11 -17.35 4.92
N THR A 208 -14.03 -18.19 5.43
CA THR A 208 -13.65 -19.32 6.30
C THR A 208 -12.92 -20.40 5.51
N ALA A 209 -13.38 -20.70 4.30
CA ALA A 209 -12.73 -21.68 3.42
C ALA A 209 -11.25 -21.35 3.19
N ALA A 210 -10.93 -20.07 2.95
CA ALA A 210 -9.54 -19.60 2.83
C ALA A 210 -8.78 -19.62 4.17
N ALA A 211 -9.43 -19.24 5.28
CA ALA A 211 -8.80 -19.11 6.59
C ALA A 211 -8.21 -20.41 7.13
N TRP A 212 -8.69 -21.59 6.69
CA TRP A 212 -8.09 -22.88 7.03
C TRP A 212 -6.62 -23.01 6.60
N HIS A 213 -6.16 -22.20 5.64
CA HIS A 213 -4.76 -22.19 5.22
C HIS A 213 -3.83 -21.42 6.18
N SER A 214 -4.35 -20.69 7.16
CA SER A 214 -3.56 -19.84 8.07
C SER A 214 -2.51 -20.59 8.90
N ILE A 215 -2.68 -21.89 9.16
CA ILE A 215 -1.64 -22.73 9.82
C ILE A 215 -0.30 -22.73 9.07
N LYS A 216 -0.32 -22.41 7.77
CA LYS A 216 0.86 -22.34 6.92
C LYS A 216 1.65 -21.05 7.12
N TYR A 217 1.11 -20.10 7.89
CA TYR A 217 1.65 -18.74 8.06
C TYR A 217 1.95 -18.40 9.53
N ILE A 218 1.79 -19.34 10.46
CA ILE A 218 2.22 -19.18 11.85
C ILE A 218 3.52 -19.94 12.10
N ASP A 219 4.56 -19.25 12.55
CA ASP A 219 5.81 -19.88 12.94
C ASP A 219 5.73 -20.30 14.43
N PRO A 220 5.74 -21.62 14.74
CA PRO A 220 5.58 -22.08 16.12
C PRO A 220 6.72 -21.69 17.08
N ALA A 221 7.85 -21.17 16.56
CA ALA A 221 8.92 -20.63 17.39
C ALA A 221 8.55 -19.30 18.05
N GLU A 222 7.72 -18.48 17.40
CA GLU A 222 7.38 -17.11 17.84
C GLU A 222 5.88 -16.89 18.08
N SER A 223 5.04 -17.69 17.45
CA SER A 223 3.58 -17.57 17.51
C SER A 223 2.97 -18.62 18.42
N GLY A 224 1.79 -18.30 18.93
CA GLY A 224 0.91 -19.22 19.63
C GLY A 224 0.27 -20.22 18.67
N ALA A 225 -0.87 -20.77 19.06
CA ALA A 225 -1.57 -21.75 18.24
C ALA A 225 -3.09 -21.62 18.33
N VAL A 226 -3.78 -22.02 17.26
CA VAL A 226 -5.24 -22.06 17.21
C VAL A 226 -5.70 -23.51 17.33
N ILE A 227 -6.69 -23.77 18.17
CA ILE A 227 -7.47 -25.01 18.19
C ILE A 227 -8.81 -24.73 17.52
N PRO A 228 -8.96 -24.99 16.21
CA PRO A 228 -10.23 -24.85 15.55
C PRO A 228 -11.15 -26.03 15.88
N ILE A 229 -12.38 -25.71 16.26
CA ILE A 229 -13.47 -26.64 16.49
C ILE A 229 -14.55 -26.37 15.44
N LEU A 230 -14.68 -27.27 14.46
CA LEU A 230 -15.81 -27.24 13.54
C LEU A 230 -17.04 -27.79 14.27
N HIS A 231 -17.98 -26.91 14.60
CA HIS A 231 -19.23 -27.29 15.29
C HIS A 231 -20.28 -27.73 14.27
N VAL A 232 -20.28 -29.04 14.00
CA VAL A 232 -21.21 -29.68 13.07
C VAL A 232 -22.49 -30.04 13.81
N ASN A 233 -23.37 -29.05 13.98
CA ASN A 233 -24.70 -29.27 14.53
C ASN A 233 -25.76 -29.63 13.49
N GLY A 234 -25.35 -29.67 12.22
CA GLY A 234 -26.09 -30.24 11.10
C GLY A 234 -26.90 -29.23 10.30
N PHE A 235 -27.11 -28.03 10.83
CA PHE A 235 -28.10 -27.08 10.29
C PHE A 235 -27.67 -25.62 10.40
N LYS A 236 -28.11 -24.81 9.44
CA LYS A 236 -28.08 -23.34 9.49
C LYS A 236 -29.48 -22.79 9.78
N ILE A 237 -29.90 -21.67 9.19
CA ILE A 237 -31.14 -20.98 9.57
C ILE A 237 -32.38 -21.84 9.27
N SER A 238 -32.43 -22.41 8.07
CA SER A 238 -33.63 -23.05 7.53
C SER A 238 -33.34 -24.31 6.72
N GLU A 239 -32.09 -24.78 6.74
CA GLU A 239 -31.69 -25.99 6.03
C GLU A 239 -30.46 -26.65 6.67
N ARG A 240 -30.15 -27.89 6.25
CA ARG A 240 -28.87 -28.55 6.54
C ARG A 240 -27.66 -27.79 5.99
N THR A 241 -26.51 -28.07 6.57
CA THR A 241 -25.21 -27.54 6.12
C THR A 241 -24.48 -28.53 5.24
N ILE A 242 -23.58 -28.04 4.37
CA ILE A 242 -22.68 -28.88 3.57
C ILE A 242 -21.91 -29.84 4.48
N PHE A 243 -21.29 -29.30 5.54
CA PHE A 243 -20.51 -30.09 6.51
C PHE A 243 -21.39 -31.00 7.38
N GLY A 244 -22.64 -30.62 7.64
CA GLY A 244 -23.65 -31.47 8.27
C GLY A 244 -24.07 -32.65 7.40
N CYS A 245 -23.96 -32.53 6.08
CA CYS A 245 -24.23 -33.57 5.09
C CYS A 245 -23.00 -34.44 4.75
N MET A 246 -21.79 -34.02 5.14
CA MET A 246 -20.57 -34.80 4.94
C MET A 246 -20.43 -35.90 5.97
N ASP A 247 -20.08 -37.10 5.51
CA ASP A 247 -19.67 -38.18 6.40
C ASP A 247 -18.27 -37.92 6.98
N ASN A 248 -17.82 -38.75 7.93
CA ASN A 248 -16.51 -38.57 8.53
C ASN A 248 -15.36 -38.81 7.53
N LYS A 249 -15.57 -39.60 6.46
CA LYS A 249 -14.55 -39.83 5.43
C LYS A 249 -14.29 -38.55 4.64
N GLU A 250 -15.34 -37.83 4.29
CA GLU A 250 -15.24 -36.55 3.57
C GLU A 250 -14.57 -35.47 4.43
N LEU A 251 -15.02 -35.29 5.68
CA LEU A 251 -14.44 -34.30 6.59
C LEU A 251 -12.95 -34.54 6.84
N VAL A 252 -12.58 -35.80 7.15
CA VAL A 252 -11.20 -36.15 7.45
C VAL A 252 -10.32 -36.00 6.22
N SER A 253 -10.82 -36.37 5.03
CA SER A 253 -10.10 -36.16 3.76
C SER A 253 -9.80 -34.68 3.52
N LEU A 254 -10.81 -33.82 3.68
CA LEU A 254 -10.71 -32.39 3.44
C LEU A 254 -9.67 -31.74 4.37
N PHE A 255 -9.86 -31.88 5.69
CA PHE A 255 -9.01 -31.20 6.66
C PHE A 255 -7.61 -31.81 6.75
N SER A 256 -7.45 -33.12 6.52
CA SER A 256 -6.12 -33.70 6.35
C SER A 256 -5.41 -33.14 5.11
N GLY A 257 -6.14 -32.91 4.01
CA GLY A 257 -5.63 -32.26 2.81
C GLY A 257 -5.19 -30.81 3.04
N TYR A 258 -5.90 -30.07 3.91
CA TYR A 258 -5.47 -28.74 4.35
C TYR A 258 -4.24 -28.76 5.27
N GLY A 259 -3.91 -29.91 5.86
CA GLY A 259 -2.74 -30.10 6.71
C GLY A 259 -3.04 -30.23 8.20
N TYR A 260 -4.28 -30.49 8.61
CA TYR A 260 -4.64 -30.69 10.01
C TYR A 260 -4.57 -32.17 10.42
N GLN A 261 -4.42 -32.43 11.71
CA GLN A 261 -4.75 -33.71 12.35
C GLN A 261 -6.20 -33.63 12.83
N VAL A 262 -7.05 -34.57 12.42
CA VAL A 262 -8.50 -34.50 12.64
C VAL A 262 -8.91 -35.48 13.72
N THR A 263 -9.54 -34.99 14.79
CA THR A 263 -10.26 -35.81 15.76
C THR A 263 -11.75 -35.50 15.67
N VAL A 264 -12.59 -36.55 15.73
CA VAL A 264 -14.05 -36.43 15.73
C VAL A 264 -14.57 -36.70 17.13
N VAL A 265 -15.45 -35.83 17.62
CA VAL A 265 -16.15 -35.92 18.91
C VAL A 265 -17.64 -35.97 18.60
N GLU A 266 -18.29 -37.11 18.82
CA GLU A 266 -19.66 -37.35 18.35
C GLU A 266 -20.50 -38.31 19.21
N THR A 267 -19.89 -39.03 20.16
CA THR A 267 -20.62 -39.98 21.00
C THR A 267 -21.32 -39.25 22.15
N LEU A 268 -22.62 -38.98 22.03
CA LEU A 268 -23.35 -38.13 22.99
C LEU A 268 -23.26 -38.58 24.45
N ASP A 269 -23.29 -39.89 24.73
CA ASP A 269 -23.19 -40.42 26.10
C ASP A 269 -21.77 -40.33 26.69
N GLU A 270 -20.75 -40.17 25.84
CA GLU A 270 -19.34 -40.04 26.22
C GLU A 270 -18.75 -38.67 25.85
N ILE A 271 -19.59 -37.71 25.47
CA ILE A 271 -19.17 -36.48 24.80
C ILE A 271 -18.21 -35.64 25.66
N ASP A 272 -18.39 -35.63 26.98
CA ASP A 272 -17.48 -34.95 27.90
C ASP A 272 -16.10 -35.63 27.94
N VAL A 273 -16.07 -36.97 27.95
CA VAL A 273 -14.82 -37.73 27.93
C VAL A 273 -14.10 -37.53 26.59
N GLU A 274 -14.82 -37.63 25.48
CA GLU A 274 -14.26 -37.43 24.14
C GLU A 274 -13.73 -36.00 23.96
N LEU A 275 -14.49 -34.98 24.34
CA LEU A 275 -14.08 -33.59 24.19
C LEU A 275 -12.89 -33.24 25.10
N SER A 276 -12.88 -33.67 26.36
CA SER A 276 -11.72 -33.52 27.24
C SER A 276 -10.49 -34.20 26.66
N SER A 277 -10.64 -35.40 26.10
CA SER A 277 -9.53 -36.16 25.48
C SER A 277 -8.98 -35.44 24.25
N ALA A 278 -9.86 -34.92 23.40
CA ALA A 278 -9.48 -34.18 22.20
C ALA A 278 -8.77 -32.87 22.53
N LEU A 279 -9.23 -32.13 23.54
CA LEU A 279 -8.60 -30.87 23.96
C LEU A 279 -7.23 -31.08 24.62
N GLU A 280 -7.10 -32.07 25.52
CA GLU A 280 -5.82 -32.44 26.13
C GLU A 280 -4.80 -32.90 25.09
N TRP A 281 -5.24 -33.74 24.13
CA TRP A 281 -4.43 -34.14 22.98
C TRP A 281 -4.01 -32.95 22.13
N ALA A 282 -4.94 -32.06 21.76
CA ALA A 282 -4.64 -30.90 20.94
C ALA A 282 -3.59 -29.99 21.58
N VAL A 283 -3.71 -29.73 22.89
CA VAL A 283 -2.70 -28.97 23.65
C VAL A 283 -1.35 -29.69 23.64
N SER A 284 -1.34 -31.01 23.86
CA SER A 284 -0.11 -31.81 23.83
C SER A 284 0.59 -31.73 22.47
N GLU A 285 -0.16 -31.88 21.37
CA GLU A 285 0.38 -31.79 20.00
C GLU A 285 0.91 -30.38 19.69
N ILE A 286 0.17 -29.34 20.06
CA ILE A 286 0.62 -27.95 19.92
C ILE A 286 1.94 -27.74 20.66
N LYS A 287 2.02 -28.17 21.92
CA LYS A 287 3.24 -28.07 22.73
C LYS A 287 4.39 -28.87 22.11
N ALA A 288 4.12 -30.03 21.49
CA ALA A 288 5.14 -30.81 20.79
C ALA A 288 5.68 -30.06 19.55
N ILE A 289 4.79 -29.48 18.73
CA ILE A 289 5.15 -28.67 17.56
C ILE A 289 5.98 -27.45 17.98
N GLN A 290 5.51 -26.71 18.98
CA GLN A 290 6.19 -25.53 19.53
C GLN A 290 7.54 -25.89 20.14
N LYS A 291 7.62 -26.97 20.93
CA LYS A 291 8.88 -27.45 21.51
C LYS A 291 9.91 -27.83 20.44
N ALA A 292 9.48 -28.50 19.37
CA ALA A 292 10.35 -28.85 18.26
C ALA A 292 10.91 -27.61 17.57
N ALA A 293 10.05 -26.63 17.25
CA ALA A 293 10.45 -25.36 16.64
C ALA A 293 11.39 -24.54 17.53
N ARG A 294 11.00 -24.33 18.80
CA ARG A 294 11.79 -23.57 19.79
C ARG A 294 13.10 -24.27 20.17
N GLY A 295 13.16 -25.59 20.03
CA GLY A 295 14.38 -26.40 20.23
C GLY A 295 15.32 -26.43 19.02
N GLY A 296 15.06 -25.66 17.96
CA GLY A 296 15.89 -25.58 16.76
C GLY A 296 15.73 -26.76 15.78
N ASN A 297 14.74 -27.63 16.00
CA ASN A 297 14.43 -28.78 15.14
C ASN A 297 12.97 -28.72 14.69
N PRO A 298 12.56 -27.69 13.94
CA PRO A 298 11.17 -27.48 13.54
C PRO A 298 10.65 -28.65 12.69
N ILE A 299 9.43 -29.09 12.97
CA ILE A 299 8.74 -30.09 12.16
C ILE A 299 8.39 -29.47 10.81
N VAL A 300 8.82 -30.07 9.72
CA VAL A 300 8.48 -29.60 8.36
C VAL A 300 7.01 -29.89 8.08
N LYS A 301 6.25 -28.86 7.66
CA LYS A 301 4.80 -28.94 7.42
C LYS A 301 4.08 -29.55 8.63
N PRO A 302 4.18 -28.91 9.82
CA PRO A 302 3.57 -29.44 11.03
C PRO A 302 2.06 -29.56 10.83
N ARG A 303 1.49 -30.68 11.27
CA ARG A 303 0.04 -30.89 11.22
C ARG A 303 -0.57 -30.45 12.54
N TYR A 304 -1.23 -29.31 12.53
CA TYR A 304 -1.91 -28.77 13.71
C TYR A 304 -3.19 -29.55 14.01
N PRO A 305 -3.58 -29.69 15.29
CA PRO A 305 -4.81 -30.38 15.66
C PRO A 305 -6.04 -29.57 15.26
N MET A 306 -7.10 -30.25 14.84
CA MET A 306 -8.45 -29.70 14.70
C MET A 306 -9.48 -30.69 15.21
N ILE A 307 -10.60 -30.17 15.71
CA ILE A 307 -11.66 -30.98 16.30
C ILE A 307 -12.93 -30.80 15.47
N VAL A 308 -13.55 -31.90 15.06
CA VAL A 308 -14.92 -31.93 14.55
C VAL A 308 -15.83 -32.28 15.72
N LEU A 309 -16.68 -31.34 16.13
CA LEU A 309 -17.66 -31.54 17.21
C LEU A 309 -19.06 -31.73 16.62
N ARG A 310 -19.58 -32.96 16.66
CA ARG A 310 -20.94 -33.30 16.22
C ARG A 310 -21.88 -33.37 17.42
N THR A 311 -22.79 -32.40 17.53
CA THR A 311 -23.82 -32.37 18.57
C THR A 311 -25.14 -31.86 17.98
N PRO A 312 -26.32 -32.35 18.38
CA PRO A 312 -27.59 -31.89 17.80
C PRO A 312 -27.76 -30.37 17.94
N LYS A 313 -28.26 -29.70 16.90
CA LYS A 313 -28.66 -28.29 17.04
C LYS A 313 -29.77 -28.16 18.09
N GLY A 314 -29.62 -27.22 19.02
CA GLY A 314 -30.55 -27.03 20.14
C GLY A 314 -30.53 -28.14 21.19
N TRP A 315 -29.44 -28.90 21.27
CA TRP A 315 -29.27 -30.02 22.22
C TRP A 315 -29.71 -29.70 23.65
N THR A 316 -30.33 -30.65 24.33
CA THR A 316 -30.98 -30.51 25.65
C THR A 316 -32.26 -29.65 25.68
N GLY A 317 -32.61 -29.02 24.55
CA GLY A 317 -33.83 -28.26 24.36
C GLY A 317 -35.10 -29.10 24.23
N PRO A 318 -36.25 -28.45 23.91
CA PRO A 318 -37.48 -29.16 23.55
C PRO A 318 -37.23 -30.09 22.37
N LYS A 319 -37.75 -31.33 22.45
CA LYS A 319 -37.57 -32.32 21.38
C LYS A 319 -38.51 -32.08 20.20
N LYS A 320 -39.78 -31.80 20.51
CA LYS A 320 -40.83 -31.48 19.54
C LYS A 320 -41.75 -30.37 20.04
N VAL A 321 -42.25 -29.55 19.14
CA VAL A 321 -43.29 -28.54 19.36
C VAL A 321 -44.19 -28.56 18.12
N ASP A 322 -45.51 -28.58 18.30
CA ASP A 322 -46.49 -28.63 17.20
C ASP A 322 -46.29 -29.79 16.20
N GLY A 323 -45.76 -30.92 16.68
CA GLY A 323 -45.46 -32.10 15.85
C GLY A 323 -44.11 -32.06 15.11
N GLU A 324 -43.50 -30.88 15.01
CA GLU A 324 -42.21 -30.65 14.36
C GLU A 324 -41.03 -30.96 15.28
N PHE A 325 -39.94 -31.47 14.71
CA PHE A 325 -38.69 -31.68 15.45
C PHE A 325 -37.98 -30.35 15.70
N ILE A 326 -37.64 -30.08 16.96
CA ILE A 326 -36.94 -28.87 17.38
C ILE A 326 -35.46 -29.18 17.62
N GLU A 327 -35.13 -29.99 18.62
CA GLU A 327 -33.76 -30.51 18.80
C GLU A 327 -33.34 -31.37 17.60
N GLY A 328 -32.12 -31.14 17.10
CA GLY A 328 -31.60 -31.82 15.93
C GLY A 328 -32.27 -31.36 14.63
N SER A 329 -32.72 -30.10 14.58
CA SER A 329 -33.37 -29.50 13.42
C SER A 329 -33.02 -28.01 13.30
N PHE A 330 -33.22 -27.43 12.11
CA PHE A 330 -33.11 -25.99 11.91
C PHE A 330 -34.15 -25.19 12.73
N HIS A 331 -35.27 -25.82 13.12
CA HIS A 331 -36.30 -25.19 13.97
C HIS A 331 -35.78 -24.73 15.34
N ALA A 332 -34.69 -25.30 15.85
CA ALA A 332 -34.04 -24.83 17.07
C ALA A 332 -33.21 -23.54 16.90
N HIS A 333 -33.01 -23.03 15.67
CA HIS A 333 -32.04 -21.96 15.41
C HIS A 333 -32.29 -20.68 16.21
N GLN A 334 -33.50 -20.14 16.18
CA GLN A 334 -33.88 -18.93 16.90
C GLN A 334 -34.59 -19.27 18.23
N ILE A 335 -35.93 -19.23 18.23
CA ILE A 335 -36.78 -19.37 19.40
C ILE A 335 -37.47 -20.75 19.36
N PRO A 336 -37.08 -21.72 20.21
CA PRO A 336 -37.61 -23.09 20.16
C PRO A 336 -39.11 -23.21 20.47
N VAL A 337 -39.68 -22.25 21.22
CA VAL A 337 -41.08 -22.28 21.69
C VAL A 337 -41.72 -20.88 21.46
N PRO A 338 -42.02 -20.50 20.21
CA PRO A 338 -42.31 -19.11 19.84
C PRO A 338 -43.60 -18.53 20.45
N ASN A 339 -44.57 -19.37 20.82
CA ASN A 339 -45.87 -18.94 21.33
C ASN A 339 -46.01 -18.99 22.87
N ALA A 340 -44.90 -19.10 23.62
CA ALA A 340 -44.93 -19.25 25.08
C ALA A 340 -45.68 -18.14 25.85
N SER A 341 -45.87 -16.94 25.26
CA SER A 341 -46.64 -15.85 25.88
C SER A 341 -48.13 -15.85 25.54
N LYS A 342 -48.56 -16.68 24.58
CA LYS A 342 -49.92 -16.67 24.02
C LYS A 342 -50.64 -18.02 24.12
N ASP A 343 -49.89 -19.09 24.30
CA ASP A 343 -50.38 -20.46 24.29
C ASP A 343 -49.94 -21.20 25.57
N GLU A 344 -50.91 -21.78 26.28
CA GLU A 344 -50.69 -22.47 27.55
C GLU A 344 -49.87 -23.76 27.41
N GLU A 345 -49.99 -24.47 26.28
CA GLU A 345 -49.21 -25.68 26.01
C GLU A 345 -47.74 -25.31 25.77
N HIS A 346 -47.49 -24.28 24.97
CA HIS A 346 -46.14 -23.75 24.77
C HIS A 346 -45.53 -23.24 26.09
N LEU A 347 -46.30 -22.54 26.92
CA LEU A 347 -45.84 -22.08 28.23
C LEU A 347 -45.43 -23.26 29.13
N LYS A 348 -46.22 -24.34 29.12
CA LYS A 348 -45.93 -25.57 29.86
C LYS A 348 -44.70 -26.31 29.31
N ILE A 349 -44.53 -26.36 28.00
CA ILE A 349 -43.32 -26.90 27.35
C ILE A 349 -42.09 -26.12 27.82
N LEU A 350 -42.14 -24.79 27.79
CA LEU A 350 -41.06 -23.93 28.27
C LEU A 350 -40.74 -24.19 29.74
N GLN A 351 -41.75 -24.20 30.62
CA GLN A 351 -41.56 -24.46 32.04
C GLN A 351 -40.90 -25.82 32.27
N THR A 352 -41.45 -26.87 31.66
CA THR A 352 -40.96 -28.25 31.80
C THR A 352 -39.51 -28.35 31.33
N TRP A 353 -39.19 -27.73 30.20
CA TRP A 353 -37.83 -27.69 29.67
C TRP A 353 -36.87 -26.99 30.63
N LEU A 354 -37.17 -25.79 31.09
CA LEU A 354 -36.28 -25.05 32.01
C LEU A 354 -36.09 -25.79 33.34
N GLN A 355 -37.11 -26.50 33.84
CA GLN A 355 -37.02 -27.29 35.06
C GLN A 355 -36.10 -28.52 34.92
N THR A 356 -35.82 -29.01 33.71
CA THR A 356 -34.89 -30.14 33.51
C THR A 356 -33.44 -29.84 33.93
N TYR A 357 -33.08 -28.56 34.05
CA TYR A 357 -31.74 -28.12 34.43
C TYR A 357 -31.51 -28.01 35.94
N ASP A 358 -32.50 -28.21 36.80
CA ASP A 358 -32.36 -28.20 38.27
C ASP A 358 -31.68 -26.92 38.82
N ALA A 359 -32.11 -25.75 38.32
CA ALA A 359 -31.57 -24.45 38.70
C ALA A 359 -31.69 -24.16 40.21
N GLY A 360 -32.71 -24.72 40.88
CA GLY A 360 -32.89 -24.55 42.33
C GLY A 360 -31.74 -25.13 43.16
N ARG A 361 -31.14 -26.24 42.71
CA ARG A 361 -29.91 -26.79 43.32
C ARG A 361 -28.67 -26.02 42.89
N LEU A 362 -28.57 -25.71 41.60
CA LEU A 362 -27.34 -25.19 40.97
C LEU A 362 -27.09 -23.70 41.18
N LEU A 363 -28.15 -22.91 41.36
CA LEU A 363 -28.12 -21.44 41.43
C LEU A 363 -28.83 -20.93 42.68
N LYS A 364 -28.80 -21.72 43.75
CA LYS A 364 -29.51 -21.40 45.00
C LYS A 364 -29.12 -20.01 45.49
N ASP A 365 -30.14 -19.19 45.74
CA ASP A 365 -30.00 -17.79 46.13
C ASP A 365 -29.18 -16.92 45.14
N GLY A 366 -29.20 -17.27 43.85
CA GLY A 366 -28.42 -16.61 42.81
C GLY A 366 -26.92 -16.82 42.95
N LYS A 367 -26.50 -17.92 43.58
CA LYS A 367 -25.08 -18.30 43.74
C LYS A 367 -24.82 -19.64 43.05
N PRO A 368 -23.78 -19.74 42.19
CA PRO A 368 -23.36 -21.00 41.62
C PRO A 368 -23.00 -22.03 42.71
N ALA A 369 -23.44 -23.27 42.54
CA ALA A 369 -23.05 -24.37 43.40
C ALA A 369 -21.53 -24.57 43.38
N LYS A 370 -20.96 -25.10 44.48
CA LYS A 370 -19.52 -25.35 44.58
C LYS A 370 -18.97 -26.20 43.42
N SER A 371 -19.73 -27.21 42.98
CA SER A 371 -19.36 -28.07 41.86
C SER A 371 -19.09 -27.29 40.57
N ILE A 372 -19.86 -26.23 40.30
CA ILE A 372 -19.64 -25.34 39.13
C ILE A 372 -18.30 -24.61 39.27
N MET A 373 -18.02 -24.10 40.47
CA MET A 373 -16.79 -23.35 40.76
C MET A 373 -15.54 -24.24 40.70
N ASP A 374 -15.68 -25.54 40.94
CA ASP A 374 -14.54 -26.45 40.97
C ASP A 374 -13.81 -26.51 39.62
N ILE A 375 -14.47 -26.32 38.47
CA ILE A 375 -13.83 -26.34 37.13
C ILE A 375 -13.34 -24.96 36.66
N ILE A 376 -13.71 -23.87 37.34
CA ILE A 376 -13.31 -22.52 36.94
C ILE A 376 -11.84 -22.27 37.32
N PRO A 377 -11.04 -21.58 36.48
CA PRO A 377 -9.69 -21.18 36.83
C PRO A 377 -9.62 -20.40 38.16
N GLN A 378 -8.71 -20.82 39.03
CA GLN A 378 -8.54 -20.23 40.36
C GLN A 378 -8.01 -18.79 40.30
N LYS A 379 -7.20 -18.47 39.29
CA LYS A 379 -6.71 -17.12 39.04
C LYS A 379 -7.69 -16.40 38.11
N ASP A 380 -8.17 -15.25 38.56
CA ASP A 380 -9.13 -14.42 37.84
C ASP A 380 -8.62 -14.01 36.46
N ASP A 381 -7.35 -13.65 36.34
CA ASP A 381 -6.70 -13.23 35.09
C ASP A 381 -6.49 -14.36 34.07
N LYS A 382 -6.76 -15.62 34.44
CA LYS A 382 -6.78 -16.78 33.55
C LYS A 382 -8.17 -17.14 33.04
N ARG A 383 -9.24 -16.57 33.60
CA ARG A 383 -10.61 -16.87 33.15
C ARG A 383 -10.82 -16.31 31.74
N LEU A 384 -11.64 -16.99 30.94
CA LEU A 384 -11.87 -16.66 29.53
C LEU A 384 -12.35 -15.21 29.34
N GLY A 385 -13.22 -14.72 30.21
CA GLY A 385 -13.71 -13.34 30.18
C GLY A 385 -12.74 -12.28 30.70
N GLN A 386 -11.61 -12.66 31.30
CA GLN A 386 -10.79 -11.81 32.16
C GLN A 386 -9.32 -11.75 31.77
N LEU A 387 -8.93 -12.40 30.67
CA LEU A 387 -7.59 -12.32 30.14
C LEU A 387 -7.30 -10.90 29.64
N THR A 388 -6.27 -10.26 30.19
CA THR A 388 -5.91 -8.85 29.91
C THR A 388 -5.77 -8.54 28.42
N GLN A 389 -5.28 -9.51 27.63
CA GLN A 389 -5.09 -9.39 26.18
C GLN A 389 -6.39 -9.12 25.40
N THR A 390 -7.56 -9.34 26.01
CA THR A 390 -8.87 -9.15 25.35
C THR A 390 -9.50 -7.79 25.61
N TYR A 391 -9.03 -7.03 26.60
CA TYR A 391 -9.68 -5.77 27.00
C TYR A 391 -8.73 -4.61 27.29
N ASN A 392 -7.45 -4.85 27.58
CA ASN A 392 -6.46 -3.78 27.72
C ASN A 392 -5.08 -4.19 27.17
N PRO A 393 -4.96 -4.42 25.84
CA PRO A 393 -3.76 -5.05 25.29
C PRO A 393 -2.75 -4.08 24.65
N TYR A 394 -3.11 -2.80 24.47
CA TYR A 394 -2.34 -1.86 23.65
C TYR A 394 -0.85 -1.80 23.98
N LYS A 395 -0.05 -1.97 22.94
CA LYS A 395 1.40 -1.83 22.93
C LYS A 395 1.79 -0.82 21.87
N ALA A 396 2.32 0.32 22.31
CA ALA A 396 2.87 1.33 21.41
C ALA A 396 4.07 0.78 20.64
N LEU A 397 4.26 1.26 19.41
CA LEU A 397 5.47 1.02 18.64
C LEU A 397 6.58 1.98 19.07
N ASP A 398 7.81 1.48 19.10
CA ASP A 398 9.02 2.29 19.14
C ASP A 398 9.27 2.82 17.73
N LEU A 399 8.68 3.98 17.42
CA LEU A 399 8.62 4.50 16.05
C LEU A 399 9.86 5.38 15.73
N PRO A 400 10.67 5.03 14.72
CA PRO A 400 11.81 5.84 14.29
C PRO A 400 11.35 7.16 13.66
N ASP A 401 12.24 8.17 13.64
CA ASP A 401 11.99 9.40 12.89
C ASP A 401 11.92 9.09 11.39
N TRP A 402 10.94 9.66 10.71
CA TRP A 402 10.71 9.45 9.28
C TRP A 402 11.57 10.40 8.41
N LYS A 403 12.01 11.55 8.97
CA LYS A 403 12.75 12.57 8.21
C LYS A 403 14.05 12.09 7.54
N PRO A 404 14.83 11.13 8.10
CA PRO A 404 16.00 10.59 7.42
C PRO A 404 15.70 9.86 6.10
N PHE A 405 14.45 9.43 5.90
CA PHE A 405 13.97 8.76 4.67
C PHE A 405 13.33 9.74 3.68
N ALA A 406 13.33 11.04 4.01
CA ALA A 406 12.68 12.03 3.17
C ALA A 406 13.52 12.37 1.94
N VAL A 407 12.86 12.89 0.92
CA VAL A 407 13.44 13.22 -0.39
C VAL A 407 13.58 14.73 -0.53
N GLU A 408 14.65 15.15 -1.21
CA GLU A 408 14.86 16.56 -1.57
C GLU A 408 13.68 17.13 -2.37
N LYS A 409 13.32 18.37 -2.02
CA LYS A 409 12.27 19.14 -2.72
C LYS A 409 12.66 19.35 -4.18
N SER A 410 11.68 19.27 -5.08
CA SER A 410 11.83 19.32 -6.54
C SER A 410 12.47 18.08 -7.19
N GLY A 411 12.69 17.01 -6.42
CA GLY A 411 13.03 15.69 -6.96
C GLY A 411 11.81 14.93 -7.48
N GLN A 412 12.04 13.71 -7.95
CA GLN A 412 10.98 12.71 -8.17
C GLN A 412 11.25 11.48 -7.31
N SER A 413 10.21 10.91 -6.71
CA SER A 413 10.33 9.68 -5.93
C SER A 413 9.02 8.91 -5.86
N SER A 414 9.12 7.61 -5.60
CA SER A 414 7.99 6.75 -5.30
C SER A 414 7.67 6.82 -3.82
N SER A 415 6.46 7.22 -3.45
CA SER A 415 6.01 7.26 -2.05
C SER A 415 6.13 5.88 -1.41
N MET A 416 5.79 4.82 -2.14
CA MET A 416 5.89 3.45 -1.64
C MET A 416 7.33 3.01 -1.38
N GLN A 417 8.27 3.31 -2.29
CA GLN A 417 9.67 2.91 -2.09
C GLN A 417 10.30 3.57 -0.85
N GLN A 418 10.05 4.88 -0.65
CA GLN A 418 10.53 5.57 0.55
C GLN A 418 9.84 5.04 1.82
N THR A 419 8.54 4.76 1.73
CA THR A 419 7.79 4.14 2.82
C THR A 419 8.33 2.76 3.16
N GLY A 420 8.71 1.96 2.17
CA GLY A 420 9.32 0.65 2.38
C GLY A 420 10.62 0.74 3.20
N GLN A 421 11.48 1.72 2.90
CA GLN A 421 12.72 1.95 3.66
C GLN A 421 12.46 2.38 5.10
N PHE A 422 11.47 3.26 5.31
CA PHE A 422 11.03 3.64 6.65
C PHE A 422 10.47 2.44 7.42
N LEU A 423 9.59 1.65 6.79
CA LEU A 423 8.94 0.49 7.42
C LEU A 423 9.92 -0.62 7.76
N ASP A 424 10.99 -0.80 6.97
CA ASP A 424 12.09 -1.70 7.31
C ASP A 424 12.71 -1.33 8.67
N LYS A 425 12.97 -0.04 8.89
CA LYS A 425 13.44 0.44 10.19
C LYS A 425 12.40 0.29 11.30
N VAL A 426 11.11 0.50 11.01
CA VAL A 426 10.02 0.21 11.97
C VAL A 426 10.05 -1.26 12.40
N ILE A 427 10.27 -2.18 11.46
CA ILE A 427 10.36 -3.63 11.72
C ILE A 427 11.56 -3.96 12.62
N GLU A 428 12.73 -3.37 12.34
CA GLU A 428 13.92 -3.57 13.18
C GLU A 428 13.69 -3.16 14.63
N GLU A 429 13.06 -2.01 14.87
CA GLU A 429 12.77 -1.51 16.21
C GLU A 429 11.61 -2.28 16.88
N ASN A 430 10.73 -2.92 16.09
CA ASN A 430 9.50 -3.57 16.57
C ASN A 430 9.35 -5.04 16.09
N PRO A 431 10.35 -5.92 16.32
CA PRO A 431 10.37 -7.26 15.73
C PRO A 431 9.26 -8.18 16.24
N LYS A 432 8.55 -7.79 17.31
CA LYS A 432 7.46 -8.57 17.95
C LYS A 432 6.19 -7.76 18.16
N SER A 433 6.03 -6.62 17.47
CA SER A 433 4.86 -5.74 17.64
C SER A 433 4.35 -5.12 16.33
N PHE A 434 5.04 -5.35 15.21
CA PHE A 434 4.62 -4.87 13.89
C PHE A 434 4.68 -5.98 12.82
N ARG A 435 3.64 -6.06 11.98
CA ARG A 435 3.57 -6.93 10.78
C ARG A 435 2.93 -6.22 9.61
N ILE A 436 3.26 -6.71 8.42
CA ILE A 436 2.62 -6.36 7.16
C ILE A 436 1.87 -7.58 6.64
N PHE A 437 0.58 -7.41 6.34
CA PHE A 437 -0.27 -8.42 5.70
C PHE A 437 -0.59 -7.96 4.29
N SER A 438 -0.18 -8.72 3.28
CA SER A 438 -0.29 -8.30 1.88
C SER A 438 -0.89 -9.42 1.02
N PRO A 439 -1.78 -9.11 0.07
CA PRO A 439 -2.45 -10.13 -0.72
C PRO A 439 -1.61 -10.55 -1.93
N ASP A 440 -0.35 -10.94 -1.71
CA ASP A 440 0.65 -11.22 -2.78
C ASP A 440 1.05 -9.97 -3.61
N GLU A 441 0.99 -8.79 -3.00
CA GLU A 441 1.17 -7.51 -3.69
C GLU A 441 2.34 -6.67 -3.17
N LEU A 442 3.11 -7.12 -2.16
CA LEU A 442 4.08 -6.28 -1.45
C LEU A 442 5.13 -5.68 -2.39
N GLU A 443 5.75 -6.53 -3.21
CA GLU A 443 6.79 -6.10 -4.16
C GLU A 443 6.18 -5.31 -5.33
N SER A 444 4.99 -5.71 -5.81
CA SER A 444 4.29 -4.96 -6.85
C SER A 444 3.92 -3.54 -6.40
N ASN A 445 3.58 -3.40 -5.12
CA ASN A 445 3.34 -2.13 -4.45
C ASN A 445 4.66 -1.41 -4.09
N LYS A 446 5.81 -1.93 -4.48
CA LYS A 446 7.16 -1.38 -4.28
C LYS A 446 7.56 -1.16 -2.82
N LEU A 447 7.07 -2.02 -1.92
CA LEU A 447 7.45 -2.03 -0.50
C LEU A 447 8.56 -3.04 -0.19
N SER A 448 9.27 -3.57 -1.20
CA SER A 448 10.25 -4.65 -1.06
C SER A 448 11.42 -4.36 -0.12
N ALA A 449 11.71 -3.09 0.16
CA ALA A 449 12.76 -2.69 1.11
C ALA A 449 12.54 -3.27 2.52
N VAL A 450 11.29 -3.56 2.92
CA VAL A 450 11.00 -4.23 4.21
C VAL A 450 11.59 -5.64 4.31
N LEU A 451 12.01 -6.23 3.19
CA LEU A 451 12.64 -7.56 3.14
C LEU A 451 14.17 -7.48 3.27
N GLU A 452 14.75 -6.29 3.50
CA GLU A 452 16.19 -6.13 3.72
C GLU A 452 16.61 -6.73 5.08
N HIS A 453 15.82 -6.48 6.14
CA HIS A 453 16.11 -6.99 7.49
C HIS A 453 15.08 -8.02 8.01
N THR A 454 14.07 -8.38 7.21
CA THR A 454 13.13 -9.46 7.54
C THR A 454 12.79 -10.32 6.32
N GLY A 455 11.95 -11.34 6.51
CA GLY A 455 11.47 -12.20 5.44
C GLY A 455 9.95 -12.35 5.45
N ARG A 456 9.48 -13.13 4.48
CA ARG A 456 8.11 -13.65 4.45
C ARG A 456 7.99 -14.82 5.43
N ASN A 457 6.89 -14.89 6.16
CA ASN A 457 6.57 -16.03 7.01
C ASN A 457 5.66 -17.01 6.25
N PHE A 458 6.24 -18.08 5.69
CA PHE A 458 5.48 -19.16 5.05
C PHE A 458 6.11 -20.53 5.38
N GLN A 459 5.48 -21.26 6.30
CA GLN A 459 6.05 -22.47 6.92
C GLN A 459 6.11 -23.71 6.02
N TRP A 460 5.46 -23.66 4.86
CA TRP A 460 5.45 -24.77 3.91
C TRP A 460 6.48 -24.64 2.79
N ASP A 461 7.04 -23.45 2.61
CA ASP A 461 8.14 -23.19 1.69
C ASP A 461 9.49 -23.45 2.36
N GLN A 462 10.42 -24.04 1.60
CA GLN A 462 11.71 -24.46 2.16
C GLN A 462 12.67 -23.30 2.43
N PHE A 463 12.45 -22.12 1.83
CA PHE A 463 13.33 -20.97 1.95
C PHE A 463 12.90 -20.03 3.09
N SER A 464 11.62 -20.03 3.45
CA SER A 464 11.04 -19.16 4.49
C SER A 464 10.64 -19.88 5.78
N ARG A 465 10.41 -21.20 5.76
CA ARG A 465 10.00 -21.94 6.98
C ARG A 465 11.00 -21.80 8.12
N ALA A 466 10.48 -21.67 9.35
CA ALA A 466 11.25 -21.56 10.58
C ALA A 466 12.33 -20.45 10.59
N GLN A 467 12.15 -19.42 9.78
CA GLN A 467 12.99 -18.20 9.76
C GLN A 467 12.24 -16.99 10.33
N GLY A 468 11.06 -17.17 10.92
CA GLY A 468 10.18 -16.08 11.33
C GLY A 468 9.69 -15.26 10.12
N GLY A 469 9.85 -13.94 10.20
CA GLY A 469 9.48 -12.99 9.13
C GLY A 469 8.30 -12.08 9.50
N ARG A 470 8.40 -10.77 9.23
CA ARG A 470 7.37 -9.77 9.57
C ARG A 470 6.36 -9.49 8.45
N VAL A 471 6.56 -10.11 7.28
CA VAL A 471 5.62 -10.02 6.17
C VAL A 471 4.89 -11.35 6.03
N ILE A 472 3.57 -11.31 5.88
CA ILE A 472 2.76 -12.48 5.55
C ILE A 472 1.97 -12.20 4.28
N GLU A 473 2.07 -13.10 3.29
CA GLU A 473 1.37 -12.97 2.03
C GLU A 473 0.51 -14.20 1.70
N ILE A 474 -0.76 -13.94 1.39
CA ILE A 474 -1.72 -14.90 0.84
C ILE A 474 -2.60 -14.15 -0.14
N LEU A 475 -2.91 -14.70 -1.31
CA LEU A 475 -3.83 -14.08 -2.27
C LEU A 475 -5.30 -14.15 -1.76
N SER A 476 -5.59 -13.44 -0.67
CA SER A 476 -6.89 -13.34 -0.03
C SER A 476 -6.93 -12.13 0.91
N GLU A 477 -7.61 -11.08 0.48
CA GLU A 477 -7.81 -9.85 1.26
C GLU A 477 -8.55 -10.15 2.58
N HIS A 478 -9.50 -11.09 2.55
CA HIS A 478 -10.23 -11.55 3.74
C HIS A 478 -9.30 -12.11 4.82
N CYS A 479 -8.31 -12.93 4.45
CA CYS A 479 -7.32 -13.44 5.39
C CYS A 479 -6.43 -12.32 5.93
N CYS A 480 -5.92 -11.44 5.05
CA CYS A 480 -5.12 -10.28 5.47
C CYS A 480 -5.87 -9.38 6.46
N GLN A 481 -7.13 -9.08 6.18
CA GLN A 481 -8.00 -8.31 7.06
C GLN A 481 -8.25 -9.02 8.39
N GLY A 482 -8.61 -10.31 8.36
CA GLY A 482 -8.88 -11.08 9.58
C GLY A 482 -7.64 -11.20 10.46
N TRP A 483 -6.48 -11.48 9.90
CA TRP A 483 -5.22 -11.51 10.63
C TRP A 483 -4.89 -10.15 11.25
N MET A 484 -5.02 -9.06 10.48
CA MET A 484 -4.81 -7.71 10.99
C MET A 484 -5.76 -7.36 12.14
N GLN A 485 -7.04 -7.71 12.04
CA GLN A 485 -8.02 -7.51 13.10
C GLN A 485 -7.61 -8.23 14.39
N GLY A 486 -7.34 -9.53 14.33
CA GLY A 486 -6.93 -10.30 15.49
C GLY A 486 -5.65 -9.79 16.14
N TYR A 487 -4.66 -9.45 15.31
CA TYR A 487 -3.37 -8.92 15.73
C TYR A 487 -3.46 -7.54 16.39
N THR A 488 -4.41 -6.72 15.94
CA THR A 488 -4.69 -5.39 16.48
C THR A 488 -5.51 -5.46 17.76
N LEU A 489 -6.51 -6.35 17.80
CA LEU A 489 -7.36 -6.58 18.96
C LEU A 489 -6.61 -7.24 20.12
N THR A 490 -5.49 -7.91 19.87
CA THR A 490 -4.53 -8.37 20.89
C THR A 490 -3.37 -7.39 21.11
N GLY A 491 -3.57 -6.12 20.75
CA GLY A 491 -2.83 -4.98 21.27
C GLY A 491 -1.67 -4.49 20.44
N ARG A 492 -1.43 -5.07 19.28
CA ARG A 492 -0.27 -4.73 18.48
C ARG A 492 -0.66 -4.01 17.19
N THR A 493 0.31 -3.65 16.35
CA THR A 493 0.05 -2.83 15.16
C THR A 493 0.35 -3.61 13.88
N ALA A 494 -0.49 -3.44 12.87
CA ALA A 494 -0.25 -4.00 11.55
C ALA A 494 -0.58 -2.99 10.44
N LEU A 495 -0.09 -3.31 9.25
CA LEU A 495 -0.29 -2.56 8.01
C LEU A 495 -0.78 -3.51 6.91
N PHE A 496 -1.79 -3.07 6.16
CA PHE A 496 -2.35 -3.81 5.04
C PHE A 496 -2.25 -2.98 3.75
N PRO A 497 -1.16 -3.12 2.98
CA PRO A 497 -1.07 -2.56 1.64
C PRO A 497 -1.81 -3.44 0.62
N SER A 498 -2.57 -2.81 -0.27
CA SER A 498 -3.22 -3.49 -1.38
C SER A 498 -3.38 -2.60 -2.62
N TYR A 499 -3.68 -3.20 -3.75
CA TYR A 499 -4.25 -2.52 -4.91
C TYR A 499 -5.58 -1.87 -4.53
N GLU A 500 -5.72 -0.60 -4.92
CA GLU A 500 -6.91 0.21 -4.63
C GLU A 500 -8.23 -0.48 -5.00
N SER A 501 -8.31 -1.07 -6.20
CA SER A 501 -9.54 -1.67 -6.71
C SER A 501 -10.02 -2.89 -5.91
N PHE A 502 -9.12 -3.56 -5.19
CA PHE A 502 -9.38 -4.84 -4.54
C PHE A 502 -9.53 -4.73 -3.03
N LEU A 503 -9.06 -3.65 -2.42
CA LEU A 503 -9.29 -3.43 -0.99
C LEU A 503 -10.79 -3.34 -0.65
N GLY A 504 -11.63 -2.93 -1.60
CA GLY A 504 -13.09 -2.99 -1.51
C GLY A 504 -13.67 -4.38 -1.19
N ILE A 505 -12.95 -5.47 -1.46
CA ILE A 505 -13.35 -6.85 -1.13
C ILE A 505 -13.64 -7.00 0.38
N ILE A 506 -12.89 -6.29 1.24
CA ILE A 506 -13.04 -6.39 2.71
C ILE A 506 -13.92 -5.31 3.33
N HIS A 507 -14.67 -4.56 2.51
CA HIS A 507 -15.51 -3.45 2.97
C HIS A 507 -16.38 -3.82 4.17
N THR A 508 -17.16 -4.91 4.09
CA THR A 508 -18.04 -5.30 5.19
C THR A 508 -17.26 -5.69 6.45
N MET A 509 -16.14 -6.42 6.32
CA MET A 509 -15.26 -6.74 7.46
C MET A 509 -14.70 -5.49 8.16
N MET A 510 -14.30 -4.47 7.40
CA MET A 510 -13.85 -3.19 7.95
C MET A 510 -14.97 -2.46 8.70
N VAL A 511 -16.20 -2.47 8.16
CA VAL A 511 -17.38 -1.92 8.83
C VAL A 511 -17.68 -2.64 10.14
N GLN A 512 -17.60 -3.98 10.17
CA GLN A 512 -17.84 -4.75 11.40
C GLN A 512 -16.78 -4.45 12.48
N TYR A 513 -15.51 -4.34 12.10
CA TYR A 513 -14.46 -3.89 13.03
C TYR A 513 -14.74 -2.49 13.58
N SER A 514 -15.12 -1.55 12.72
CA SER A 514 -15.44 -0.18 13.14
C SER A 514 -16.61 -0.14 14.13
N LYS A 515 -17.66 -0.93 13.90
CA LYS A 515 -18.78 -1.09 14.84
C LYS A 515 -18.35 -1.69 16.17
N PHE A 516 -17.56 -2.76 16.13
CA PHE A 516 -17.02 -3.39 17.34
C PHE A 516 -16.19 -2.40 18.17
N ASN A 517 -15.30 -1.66 17.52
CA ASN A 517 -14.45 -0.67 18.17
C ASN A 517 -15.23 0.55 18.67
N LYS A 518 -16.28 0.99 17.95
CA LYS A 518 -17.19 2.04 18.43
C LYS A 518 -17.81 1.66 19.76
N ILE A 519 -18.36 0.44 19.87
CA ILE A 519 -18.97 -0.04 21.11
C ILE A 519 -17.89 -0.24 22.20
N ALA A 520 -16.68 -0.66 21.82
CA ALA A 520 -15.58 -0.86 22.77
C ALA A 520 -15.21 0.45 23.48
N ARG A 521 -15.35 1.59 22.80
CA ARG A 521 -15.10 2.93 23.35
C ARG A 521 -16.25 3.47 24.20
N GLU A 522 -17.41 2.83 24.19
CA GLU A 522 -18.58 3.23 25.00
C GLU A 522 -18.61 2.50 26.36
N VAL A 523 -17.72 1.53 26.58
CA VAL A 523 -17.54 0.85 27.87
C VAL A 523 -16.27 1.35 28.56
N ASP A 524 -16.37 1.67 29.85
CA ASP A 524 -15.28 2.32 30.59
C ASP A 524 -14.06 1.42 30.90
N TRP A 525 -14.22 0.10 30.75
CA TRP A 525 -13.21 -0.88 31.15
C TRP A 525 -12.33 -1.40 29.99
N ARG A 526 -12.66 -1.08 28.75
CA ARG A 526 -11.81 -1.41 27.60
C ARG A 526 -10.80 -0.31 27.35
N GLY A 527 -9.53 -0.69 27.28
CA GLY A 527 -8.45 0.20 26.89
C GLY A 527 -8.44 0.49 25.39
N ASP A 528 -7.64 1.48 25.01
CA ASP A 528 -7.40 1.78 23.60
C ASP A 528 -6.79 0.59 22.85
N LEU A 529 -6.88 0.63 21.52
CA LEU A 529 -6.20 -0.25 20.59
C LEU A 529 -5.39 0.58 19.58
N SER A 530 -4.40 -0.06 18.95
CA SER A 530 -3.78 0.51 17.76
C SER A 530 -4.83 0.70 16.67
N SER A 531 -4.65 1.70 15.81
CA SER A 531 -5.49 1.84 14.64
C SER A 531 -5.26 0.71 13.64
N ILE A 532 -6.28 0.37 12.86
CA ILE A 532 -6.12 -0.43 11.64
C ILE A 532 -5.65 0.50 10.52
N ASN A 533 -4.65 0.05 9.76
CA ASN A 533 -3.94 0.89 8.79
C ASN A 533 -3.93 0.24 7.41
N TYR A 534 -4.58 0.89 6.45
CA TYR A 534 -4.61 0.50 5.05
C TYR A 534 -3.72 1.41 4.21
N ILE A 535 -3.01 0.83 3.26
CA ILE A 535 -2.39 1.57 2.15
C ILE A 535 -3.05 1.14 0.86
N GLU A 536 -3.67 2.08 0.15
CA GLU A 536 -4.05 1.90 -1.25
C GLU A 536 -2.95 2.47 -2.14
N THR A 537 -2.42 1.62 -2.99
CA THR A 537 -1.54 2.03 -4.08
C THR A 537 -1.89 1.25 -5.33
N SER A 538 -1.08 1.37 -6.38
CA SER A 538 -1.47 0.88 -7.72
C SER A 538 -2.85 1.44 -8.07
N THR A 539 -2.97 2.77 -7.95
CA THR A 539 -4.24 3.49 -8.03
C THR A 539 -4.85 3.40 -9.42
N TRP A 540 -6.14 3.71 -9.56
CA TRP A 540 -6.84 3.72 -10.85
C TRP A 540 -6.11 4.54 -11.92
N ALA A 541 -5.40 5.59 -11.50
CA ALA A 541 -4.63 6.47 -12.37
C ALA A 541 -3.39 5.81 -12.98
N ARG A 542 -2.84 4.77 -12.35
CA ARG A 542 -1.55 4.12 -12.67
C ARG A 542 -1.64 2.59 -12.66
N GLN A 543 -2.59 2.07 -13.45
CA GLN A 543 -2.81 0.63 -13.68
C GLN A 543 -2.48 0.22 -15.12
N GLU A 544 -1.29 0.58 -15.57
CA GLU A 544 -0.89 0.52 -16.99
C GLU A 544 -0.88 -0.91 -17.58
N HIS A 545 -0.72 -1.95 -16.76
CA HIS A 545 -0.72 -3.35 -17.22
C HIS A 545 -2.08 -4.04 -17.14
N ASN A 546 -3.03 -3.48 -16.39
CA ASN A 546 -4.25 -4.19 -15.98
C ASN A 546 -5.52 -3.58 -16.57
N GLY A 547 -5.58 -2.25 -16.66
CA GLY A 547 -6.73 -1.53 -17.23
C GLY A 547 -7.96 -1.53 -16.32
N PHE A 548 -9.15 -1.53 -16.94
CA PHE A 548 -10.40 -1.07 -16.33
C PHE A 548 -10.83 -1.84 -15.07
N SER A 549 -10.63 -3.16 -14.99
CA SER A 549 -11.02 -3.94 -13.81
C SER A 549 -10.25 -3.58 -12.53
N HIS A 550 -9.14 -2.84 -12.66
CA HIS A 550 -8.31 -2.39 -11.55
C HIS A 550 -8.49 -0.89 -11.24
N GLN A 551 -9.54 -0.27 -11.77
CA GLN A 551 -9.81 1.15 -11.63
C GLN A 551 -11.06 1.34 -10.78
N ASN A 552 -10.91 1.46 -9.45
CA ASN A 552 -12.05 1.67 -8.56
C ASN A 552 -11.62 2.27 -7.19
N PRO A 553 -11.72 3.59 -7.00
CA PRO A 553 -11.41 4.25 -5.71
C PRO A 553 -12.56 4.24 -4.68
N SER A 554 -13.60 3.38 -4.83
CA SER A 554 -14.83 3.44 -4.00
C SER A 554 -14.64 3.10 -2.52
N PHE A 555 -13.50 2.53 -2.14
CA PHE A 555 -13.22 2.25 -0.74
C PHE A 555 -13.10 3.53 0.09
N ILE A 556 -12.79 4.67 -0.53
CA ILE A 556 -12.87 5.98 0.12
C ILE A 556 -14.29 6.24 0.64
N GLY A 557 -15.32 6.06 -0.21
CA GLY A 557 -16.72 6.17 0.19
C GLY A 557 -17.11 5.20 1.31
N ALA A 558 -16.56 3.98 1.31
CA ALA A 558 -16.76 3.02 2.39
C ALA A 558 -16.25 3.56 3.75
N VAL A 559 -15.06 4.14 3.78
CA VAL A 559 -14.46 4.71 5.00
C VAL A 559 -15.17 6.00 5.43
N LEU A 560 -15.58 6.85 4.48
CA LEU A 560 -16.32 8.09 4.75
C LEU A 560 -17.67 7.87 5.47
N ASN A 561 -18.29 6.70 5.27
CA ASN A 561 -19.56 6.35 5.90
C ASN A 561 -19.42 5.80 7.34
N LEU A 562 -18.20 5.61 7.83
CA LEU A 562 -17.97 5.23 9.22
C LEU A 562 -18.28 6.38 10.19
N LYS A 563 -18.33 6.05 11.48
CA LYS A 563 -18.47 7.05 12.55
C LYS A 563 -17.31 8.05 12.49
N ALA A 564 -17.61 9.35 12.46
CA ALA A 564 -16.64 10.44 12.26
C ALA A 564 -15.46 10.39 13.25
N GLU A 565 -15.68 9.96 14.48
CA GLU A 565 -14.64 9.84 15.51
C GLU A 565 -13.76 8.59 15.33
N ALA A 566 -13.98 7.75 14.32
CA ALA A 566 -13.36 6.44 14.14
C ALA A 566 -12.64 6.23 12.80
N ALA A 567 -12.71 7.17 11.84
CA ALA A 567 -12.20 6.94 10.49
C ALA A 567 -11.47 8.14 9.89
N ARG A 568 -10.38 7.90 9.15
CA ARG A 568 -9.57 8.93 8.49
C ARG A 568 -9.18 8.48 7.08
N VAL A 569 -9.22 9.42 6.13
CA VAL A 569 -8.83 9.19 4.74
C VAL A 569 -7.78 10.23 4.38
N TYR A 570 -6.59 9.75 4.03
CA TYR A 570 -5.44 10.58 3.68
C TYR A 570 -5.05 10.35 2.21
N LEU A 571 -4.85 11.44 1.48
CA LEU A 571 -4.39 11.47 0.09
C LEU A 571 -3.14 12.36 -0.05
N PRO A 572 -2.01 11.99 0.59
CA PRO A 572 -0.80 12.82 0.59
C PRO A 572 -0.27 12.99 -0.84
N PRO A 573 0.10 14.20 -1.28
CA PRO A 573 0.40 14.49 -2.68
C PRO A 573 1.80 14.07 -3.14
N ASP A 574 2.71 13.76 -2.22
CA ASP A 574 4.09 13.37 -2.52
C ASP A 574 4.69 12.42 -1.47
N ALA A 575 5.92 11.98 -1.70
CA ALA A 575 6.62 11.03 -0.84
C ALA A 575 6.85 11.54 0.60
N ASN A 576 7.15 12.83 0.79
CA ASN A 576 7.41 13.40 2.12
C ASN A 576 6.13 13.50 2.95
N CYS A 577 5.03 13.95 2.33
CA CYS A 577 3.72 13.96 2.98
C CYS A 577 3.25 12.54 3.30
N PHE A 578 3.52 11.57 2.41
CA PHE A 578 3.15 10.19 2.63
C PHE A 578 3.92 9.56 3.81
N LEU A 579 5.23 9.78 3.91
CA LEU A 579 6.03 9.34 5.07
C LEU A 579 5.51 9.92 6.39
N SER A 580 5.25 11.24 6.43
CA SER A 580 4.68 11.90 7.60
C SER A 580 3.32 11.29 7.99
N THR A 581 2.49 10.96 7.00
CA THR A 581 1.16 10.37 7.19
C THR A 581 1.24 8.94 7.73
N VAL A 582 2.09 8.09 7.15
CA VAL A 582 2.30 6.72 7.64
C VAL A 582 2.82 6.74 9.07
N HIS A 583 3.80 7.59 9.37
CA HIS A 583 4.32 7.77 10.73
C HIS A 583 3.21 8.20 11.72
N HIS A 584 2.34 9.14 11.32
CA HIS A 584 1.17 9.50 12.13
C HIS A 584 0.20 8.33 12.36
N CYS A 585 -0.15 7.60 11.29
CA CYS A 585 -1.13 6.52 11.34
C CYS A 585 -0.66 5.37 12.24
N LEU A 586 0.62 4.98 12.15
CA LEU A 586 1.22 3.93 13.00
C LEU A 586 1.22 4.28 14.50
N LYS A 587 1.18 5.56 14.84
CA LYS A 587 1.07 6.05 16.23
C LYS A 587 -0.37 6.21 16.72
N SER A 588 -1.32 6.31 15.79
CA SER A 588 -2.71 6.61 16.10
C SER A 588 -3.41 5.42 16.79
N LYS A 589 -4.52 5.73 17.47
CA LYS A 589 -5.29 4.75 18.24
C LYS A 589 -6.75 4.77 17.82
N ASN A 590 -7.37 3.60 17.82
CA ASN A 590 -8.80 3.41 17.61
C ASN A 590 -9.37 3.97 16.29
N TYR A 591 -8.52 4.28 15.29
CA TYR A 591 -8.97 4.70 13.97
C TYR A 591 -8.94 3.55 12.97
N VAL A 592 -9.77 3.72 11.94
CA VAL A 592 -9.61 3.12 10.63
C VAL A 592 -8.91 4.16 9.75
N ASN A 593 -7.63 3.94 9.46
CA ASN A 593 -6.84 4.83 8.61
C ASN A 593 -6.74 4.27 7.19
N LEU A 594 -7.14 5.07 6.20
CA LEU A 594 -6.92 4.80 4.79
C LEU A 594 -5.91 5.80 4.23
N MET A 595 -4.79 5.30 3.71
CA MET A 595 -3.73 6.11 3.11
C MET A 595 -3.61 5.77 1.62
N ILE A 596 -3.90 6.72 0.74
CA ILE A 596 -3.81 6.53 -0.71
C ILE A 596 -2.56 7.20 -1.25
N GLY A 597 -1.70 6.45 -1.93
CA GLY A 597 -0.43 6.96 -2.44
C GLY A 597 0.06 6.25 -3.69
N SER A 598 0.87 6.94 -4.49
CA SER A 598 1.40 6.38 -5.73
C SER A 598 2.63 5.51 -5.51
N LYS A 599 2.71 4.38 -6.20
CA LYS A 599 3.94 3.59 -6.33
C LYS A 599 4.84 4.11 -7.44
N GLN A 600 4.33 4.92 -8.35
CA GLN A 600 5.14 5.45 -9.45
C GLN A 600 5.94 6.67 -8.99
N PRO A 601 7.15 6.90 -9.54
CA PRO A 601 7.87 8.13 -9.26
C PRO A 601 7.05 9.36 -9.65
N THR A 602 6.83 10.26 -8.71
CA THR A 602 6.09 11.51 -8.88
C THR A 602 6.88 12.67 -8.27
N GLY A 603 6.48 13.91 -8.56
CA GLY A 603 7.18 15.10 -8.06
C GLY A 603 7.11 15.23 -6.55
N VAL A 604 8.20 15.66 -5.92
CA VAL A 604 8.25 15.98 -4.49
C VAL A 604 8.15 17.50 -4.32
N TYR A 605 7.07 17.98 -3.73
CA TYR A 605 6.72 19.39 -3.68
C TYR A 605 7.16 20.07 -2.39
N LEU A 606 7.06 19.36 -1.27
CA LEU A 606 7.30 19.91 0.05
C LEU A 606 8.61 19.40 0.63
N SER A 607 9.33 20.27 1.35
CA SER A 607 10.44 19.83 2.21
C SER A 607 9.90 18.97 3.36
N PRO A 608 10.74 18.19 4.07
CA PRO A 608 10.25 17.36 5.18
C PRO A 608 9.54 18.17 6.27
N ASP A 609 10.01 19.39 6.56
CA ASP A 609 9.39 20.27 7.54
C ASP A 609 8.07 20.88 7.04
N ASP A 610 8.02 21.31 5.77
CA ASP A 610 6.78 21.79 5.16
C ASP A 610 5.73 20.69 5.08
N ALA A 611 6.13 19.46 4.75
CA ALA A 611 5.27 18.28 4.69
C ALA A 611 4.68 17.94 6.06
N ALA A 612 5.49 18.01 7.12
CA ALA A 612 5.02 17.79 8.49
C ALA A 612 3.92 18.79 8.89
N GLU A 613 4.13 20.08 8.61
CA GLU A 613 3.15 21.12 8.94
C GLU A 613 1.90 21.01 8.05
N HIS A 614 2.06 20.73 6.77
CA HIS A 614 0.95 20.52 5.84
C HIS A 614 0.08 19.32 6.26
N CYS A 615 0.68 18.16 6.56
CA CYS A 615 -0.06 16.98 7.01
C CYS A 615 -0.77 17.20 8.35
N LYS A 616 -0.16 17.98 9.25
CA LYS A 616 -0.77 18.33 10.55
C LYS A 616 -2.01 19.21 10.38
N GLN A 617 -2.00 20.13 9.42
CA GLN A 617 -3.16 20.98 9.11
C GLN A 617 -4.22 20.25 8.26
N GLY A 618 -3.82 19.20 7.54
CA GLY A 618 -4.67 18.42 6.64
C GLY A 618 -4.89 19.08 5.27
N ALA A 619 -4.79 20.40 5.17
CA ALA A 619 -4.81 21.15 3.91
C ALA A 619 -4.01 22.45 4.05
N SER A 620 -3.44 22.96 2.95
CA SER A 620 -2.82 24.29 2.95
C SER A 620 -2.72 24.92 1.56
N ILE A 621 -2.53 26.24 1.53
CA ILE A 621 -2.27 27.01 0.31
C ILE A 621 -0.83 26.81 -0.13
N TRP A 622 -0.63 26.37 -1.38
CA TRP A 622 0.68 26.17 -1.98
C TRP A 622 1.16 27.44 -2.67
N LYS A 623 1.86 28.29 -1.91
CA LYS A 623 2.38 29.57 -2.39
C LYS A 623 3.27 29.47 -3.63
N PHE A 624 4.05 28.39 -3.76
CA PHE A 624 4.95 28.21 -4.91
C PHE A 624 4.22 27.96 -6.23
N ALA A 625 2.96 27.49 -6.17
CA ALA A 625 2.12 27.22 -7.33
C ALA A 625 1.01 28.26 -7.51
N SER A 626 0.88 29.22 -6.59
CA SER A 626 -0.15 30.27 -6.62
C SER A 626 0.41 31.55 -7.22
N THR A 627 -0.42 32.30 -7.96
CA THR A 627 -0.09 33.62 -8.54
C THR A 627 -0.81 34.77 -7.84
N ASP A 628 -1.64 34.48 -6.82
CA ASP A 628 -2.41 35.49 -6.08
C ASP A 628 -1.54 36.37 -5.14
N GLU A 629 -0.30 35.97 -4.86
CA GLU A 629 0.61 36.60 -3.89
C GLU A 629 -0.02 36.79 -2.49
N GLY A 630 -0.97 35.92 -2.11
CA GLY A 630 -1.75 36.06 -0.87
C GLY A 630 -2.81 37.16 -0.87
N LYS A 631 -3.11 37.75 -2.04
CA LYS A 631 -4.26 38.63 -2.25
C LYS A 631 -5.52 37.80 -2.53
N ASP A 632 -6.66 38.48 -2.70
CA ASP A 632 -7.90 37.85 -3.15
C ASP A 632 -7.71 37.24 -4.56
N PRO A 633 -7.92 35.92 -4.76
CA PRO A 633 -7.73 35.27 -6.05
C PRO A 633 -8.92 35.53 -6.98
N ASP A 634 -8.73 35.31 -8.28
CA ASP A 634 -9.83 35.27 -9.25
C ASP A 634 -10.47 33.87 -9.29
N VAL A 635 -9.68 32.83 -8.97
CA VAL A 635 -10.14 31.43 -8.88
C VAL A 635 -9.24 30.61 -7.95
N VAL A 636 -9.85 29.63 -7.28
CA VAL A 636 -9.15 28.63 -6.48
C VAL A 636 -9.15 27.29 -7.21
N ILE A 637 -8.00 26.64 -7.32
CA ILE A 637 -7.88 25.26 -7.82
C ILE A 637 -7.30 24.35 -6.73
N VAL A 638 -7.87 23.16 -6.58
CA VAL A 638 -7.58 22.26 -5.44
C VAL A 638 -7.19 20.88 -5.96
N GLY A 639 -6.05 20.36 -5.52
CA GLY A 639 -5.62 18.98 -5.79
C GLY A 639 -5.78 18.09 -4.55
N ILE A 640 -6.36 16.92 -4.72
CA ILE A 640 -6.57 15.93 -3.64
C ILE A 640 -6.21 14.53 -4.16
N GLY A 641 -5.02 14.04 -3.80
CA GLY A 641 -4.42 12.82 -4.35
C GLY A 641 -3.20 13.09 -5.23
N VAL A 642 -2.31 12.11 -5.35
CA VAL A 642 -0.96 12.28 -5.95
C VAL A 642 -1.05 12.70 -7.42
N GLU A 643 -1.68 11.87 -8.27
CA GLU A 643 -1.73 12.10 -9.71
C GLU A 643 -2.54 13.36 -10.08
N VAL A 644 -3.69 13.57 -9.43
CA VAL A 644 -4.55 14.73 -9.71
C VAL A 644 -3.97 16.05 -9.18
N THR A 645 -3.15 16.02 -8.13
CA THR A 645 -2.42 17.21 -7.65
C THR A 645 -1.34 17.62 -8.63
N PHE A 646 -0.66 16.66 -9.26
CA PHE A 646 0.29 16.97 -10.34
C PHE A 646 -0.39 17.71 -11.49
N GLU A 647 -1.58 17.27 -11.91
CA GLU A 647 -2.36 17.95 -12.95
C GLU A 647 -2.81 19.35 -12.54
N VAL A 648 -3.13 19.59 -11.25
CA VAL A 648 -3.46 20.93 -10.72
C VAL A 648 -2.25 21.87 -10.76
N VAL A 649 -1.07 21.41 -10.36
CA VAL A 649 0.16 22.22 -10.43
C VAL A 649 0.50 22.57 -11.89
N LYS A 650 0.32 21.62 -12.81
CA LYS A 650 0.51 21.88 -14.26
C LYS A 650 -0.55 22.77 -14.87
N ALA A 651 -1.79 22.73 -14.38
CA ALA A 651 -2.82 23.68 -14.78
C ALA A 651 -2.48 25.10 -14.34
N ALA A 652 -1.94 25.29 -13.13
CA ALA A 652 -1.50 26.60 -12.65
C ALA A 652 -0.41 27.21 -13.56
N GLU A 653 0.58 26.40 -13.96
CA GLU A 653 1.63 26.79 -14.91
C GLU A 653 1.05 27.20 -16.27
N ILE A 654 0.14 26.39 -16.83
CA ILE A 654 -0.57 26.70 -18.08
C ILE A 654 -1.31 28.03 -17.99
N LEU A 655 -2.04 28.26 -16.90
CA LEU A 655 -2.83 29.48 -16.71
C LEU A 655 -1.93 30.71 -16.59
N GLN A 656 -0.78 30.57 -15.92
CA GLN A 656 0.23 31.63 -15.81
C GLN A 656 0.80 32.00 -17.19
N ASP A 657 1.04 31.02 -18.07
CA ASP A 657 1.54 31.27 -19.43
C ASP A 657 0.47 31.92 -20.33
N LEU A 658 -0.78 31.44 -20.25
CA LEU A 658 -1.87 31.91 -21.10
C LEU A 658 -2.41 33.30 -20.69
N LEU A 659 -2.53 33.54 -19.39
CA LEU A 659 -3.07 34.77 -18.81
C LEU A 659 -2.26 35.16 -17.55
N PRO A 660 -1.08 35.81 -17.70
CA PRO A 660 -0.20 36.15 -16.58
C PRO A 660 -0.84 37.01 -15.48
N ASP A 661 -1.87 37.79 -15.82
CA ASP A 661 -2.59 38.65 -14.88
C ASP A 661 -3.67 37.90 -14.06
N LEU A 662 -3.96 36.63 -14.39
CA LEU A 662 -4.93 35.81 -13.66
C LEU A 662 -4.36 35.40 -12.29
N ARG A 663 -5.06 35.77 -11.21
CA ARG A 663 -4.69 35.38 -9.84
C ARG A 663 -5.29 34.02 -9.50
N VAL A 664 -4.45 33.00 -9.55
CA VAL A 664 -4.80 31.62 -9.22
C VAL A 664 -4.29 31.29 -7.82
N ARG A 665 -5.16 30.77 -6.97
CA ARG A 665 -4.77 30.15 -5.69
C ARG A 665 -4.77 28.64 -5.81
N VAL A 666 -3.66 28.00 -5.45
CA VAL A 666 -3.53 26.55 -5.42
C VAL A 666 -3.60 26.05 -3.99
N ILE A 667 -4.49 25.09 -3.74
CA ILE A 667 -4.61 24.39 -2.46
C ILE A 667 -4.35 22.91 -2.68
N ASN A 668 -3.66 22.29 -1.74
CA ASN A 668 -3.63 20.84 -1.63
C ASN A 668 -4.36 20.40 -0.35
N VAL A 669 -5.02 19.24 -0.42
CA VAL A 669 -5.64 18.57 0.72
C VAL A 669 -5.05 17.18 0.86
N THR A 670 -4.45 16.91 2.02
CA THR A 670 -3.95 15.59 2.42
C THR A 670 -4.99 14.85 3.27
N ASP A 671 -5.54 15.44 4.32
CA ASP A 671 -6.62 14.82 5.11
C ASP A 671 -7.96 15.21 4.53
N LEU A 672 -8.67 14.27 3.90
CA LEU A 672 -9.94 14.54 3.24
C LEU A 672 -11.00 15.05 4.23
N MET A 673 -10.95 14.55 5.47
CA MET A 673 -12.00 14.78 6.47
C MET A 673 -12.01 16.20 7.02
N VAL A 674 -10.94 16.98 6.84
CA VAL A 674 -10.92 18.38 7.28
C VAL A 674 -11.90 19.26 6.50
N LEU A 675 -12.35 18.80 5.32
CA LEU A 675 -13.30 19.51 4.45
C LEU A 675 -14.75 19.41 4.95
N ALA A 676 -15.10 18.39 5.74
CA ALA A 676 -16.45 18.24 6.29
C ALA A 676 -16.88 19.47 7.09
N ALA A 677 -18.17 19.79 7.17
CA ALA A 677 -18.65 20.89 8.02
C ALA A 677 -18.22 20.70 9.49
N GLU A 678 -17.89 21.80 10.18
CA GLU A 678 -17.38 21.84 11.57
C GLU A 678 -18.28 21.07 12.57
N THR A 679 -19.58 20.98 12.30
CA THR A 679 -20.55 20.25 13.13
C THR A 679 -20.63 18.75 12.84
N ARG A 680 -19.95 18.24 11.81
CA ARG A 680 -20.08 16.85 11.32
C ARG A 680 -18.86 15.98 11.61
N HIS A 681 -17.66 16.57 11.72
CA HIS A 681 -16.44 15.81 11.93
C HIS A 681 -15.51 16.52 12.93
N PRO A 682 -14.90 15.80 13.90
CA PRO A 682 -14.11 16.39 14.98
C PRO A 682 -12.78 17.02 14.55
N HIS A 683 -12.37 16.86 13.28
CA HIS A 683 -11.13 17.42 12.72
C HIS A 683 -11.38 18.39 11.57
N SER A 684 -12.64 18.73 11.31
CA SER A 684 -12.98 19.73 10.32
C SER A 684 -12.26 21.04 10.56
N LEU A 685 -11.82 21.70 9.47
CA LEU A 685 -11.44 23.10 9.52
C LEU A 685 -12.61 23.91 10.11
N SER A 686 -12.31 24.87 10.97
CA SER A 686 -13.34 25.82 11.41
C SER A 686 -13.92 26.55 10.20
N ARG A 687 -15.14 27.10 10.34
CA ARG A 687 -15.74 27.90 9.26
C ARG A 687 -14.80 29.01 8.77
N ARG A 688 -14.08 29.66 9.68
CA ARG A 688 -13.13 30.72 9.34
C ARG A 688 -11.94 30.20 8.53
N GLU A 689 -11.27 29.15 9.02
CA GLU A 689 -10.10 28.57 8.33
C GLU A 689 -10.47 28.05 6.93
N PHE A 690 -11.67 27.47 6.79
CA PHE A 690 -12.18 27.06 5.49
C PHE A 690 -12.36 28.26 4.56
N LEU A 691 -12.98 29.36 5.01
CA LEU A 691 -13.17 30.55 4.18
C LEU A 691 -11.86 31.28 3.85
N ASP A 692 -10.92 31.35 4.79
CA ASP A 692 -9.60 31.94 4.55
C ASP A 692 -8.85 31.20 3.43
N MET A 693 -9.03 29.87 3.38
CA MET A 693 -8.39 29.02 2.37
C MET A 693 -9.14 29.06 1.03
N PHE A 694 -10.44 28.73 1.06
CA PHE A 694 -11.27 28.50 -0.13
C PHE A 694 -12.05 29.73 -0.61
N THR A 695 -11.88 30.89 0.02
CA THR A 695 -12.68 32.13 -0.18
C THR A 695 -14.15 31.96 0.19
N ASP A 696 -14.93 33.04 0.26
CA ASP A 696 -16.39 33.00 0.44
C ASP A 696 -17.17 33.21 -0.87
N ASP A 697 -16.57 33.87 -1.86
CA ASP A 697 -17.26 34.34 -3.07
C ASP A 697 -16.67 33.84 -4.39
N LYS A 698 -15.42 33.35 -4.43
CA LYS A 698 -14.78 32.90 -5.67
C LYS A 698 -15.10 31.45 -6.02
N ALA A 699 -15.01 31.15 -7.31
CA ALA A 699 -15.08 29.79 -7.82
C ALA A 699 -13.94 28.91 -7.25
N VAL A 700 -14.27 27.69 -6.86
CA VAL A 700 -13.34 26.67 -6.36
C VAL A 700 -13.44 25.43 -7.23
N CYS A 701 -12.33 25.02 -7.84
CA CYS A 701 -12.28 23.86 -8.72
C CYS A 701 -11.51 22.72 -8.07
N PHE A 702 -12.22 21.73 -7.52
CA PHE A 702 -11.62 20.53 -6.98
C PHE A 702 -11.27 19.53 -8.10
N ASN A 703 -10.05 19.02 -8.06
CA ASN A 703 -9.58 17.87 -8.81
C ASN A 703 -9.27 16.75 -7.83
N TYR A 704 -10.11 15.72 -7.82
CA TYR A 704 -10.18 14.73 -6.76
C TYR A 704 -9.86 13.34 -7.28
N HIS A 705 -9.14 12.57 -6.47
CA HIS A 705 -8.80 11.18 -6.75
C HIS A 705 -10.00 10.23 -6.80
N GLY A 706 -10.96 10.37 -5.88
CA GLY A 706 -12.11 9.48 -5.76
C GLY A 706 -13.30 9.87 -6.64
N TYR A 707 -14.50 9.40 -6.31
CA TYR A 707 -15.72 9.79 -7.02
C TYR A 707 -16.19 11.17 -6.58
N ALA A 708 -16.50 12.05 -7.54
CA ALA A 708 -16.91 13.43 -7.25
C ALA A 708 -18.11 13.52 -6.26
N ALA A 709 -19.06 12.58 -6.35
CA ALA A 709 -20.24 12.54 -5.48
C ALA A 709 -19.88 12.37 -3.99
N GLU A 710 -18.80 11.64 -3.67
CA GLU A 710 -18.36 11.41 -2.30
C GLU A 710 -17.86 12.71 -1.65
N LEU A 711 -17.02 13.46 -2.38
CA LEU A 711 -16.51 14.74 -1.92
C LEU A 711 -17.62 15.81 -1.87
N GLN A 712 -18.56 15.81 -2.82
CA GLN A 712 -19.74 16.69 -2.75
C GLN A 712 -20.58 16.41 -1.50
N GLY A 713 -20.82 15.14 -1.17
CA GLY A 713 -21.53 14.75 0.05
C GLY A 713 -20.79 15.15 1.33
N LEU A 714 -19.45 15.12 1.31
CA LEU A 714 -18.59 15.54 2.42
C LEU A 714 -18.64 17.06 2.65
N LEU A 715 -18.59 17.83 1.56
CA LEU A 715 -18.66 19.31 1.59
C LEU A 715 -20.04 19.83 2.02
N TRP A 716 -21.08 18.99 2.00
CA TRP A 716 -22.42 19.39 2.43
C TRP A 716 -22.42 20.02 3.83
N GLY A 717 -22.92 21.25 3.92
CA GLY A 717 -22.92 22.09 5.12
C GLY A 717 -21.85 23.19 5.13
N ARG A 718 -20.92 23.20 4.17
CA ARG A 718 -20.03 24.35 3.90
C ARG A 718 -20.78 25.47 3.14
N PRO A 719 -20.36 26.74 3.27
CA PRO A 719 -21.05 27.88 2.66
C PRO A 719 -20.91 27.91 1.14
N ASP A 720 -21.99 28.31 0.47
CA ASP A 720 -22.05 28.66 -0.97
C ASP A 720 -21.47 27.60 -1.91
N LEU A 721 -21.88 26.34 -1.74
CA LEU A 721 -21.40 25.20 -2.52
C LEU A 721 -21.58 25.32 -4.04
N HIS A 722 -22.46 26.20 -4.52
CA HIS A 722 -22.68 26.43 -5.95
C HIS A 722 -21.42 26.94 -6.68
N ARG A 723 -20.50 27.60 -5.97
CA ARG A 723 -19.21 28.05 -6.51
C ARG A 723 -18.15 26.94 -6.56
N MET A 724 -18.43 25.79 -5.97
CA MET A 724 -17.49 24.67 -5.88
C MET A 724 -17.82 23.62 -6.95
N SER A 725 -16.91 23.44 -7.90
CA SER A 725 -16.96 22.33 -8.86
C SER A 725 -16.07 21.19 -8.38
N VAL A 726 -16.54 19.95 -8.54
CA VAL A 726 -15.78 18.76 -8.17
C VAL A 726 -15.75 17.82 -9.35
N GLU A 727 -14.54 17.48 -9.81
CA GLU A 727 -14.30 16.44 -10.81
C GLU A 727 -13.37 15.39 -10.19
N GLY A 728 -13.58 14.14 -10.56
CA GLY A 728 -12.79 12.99 -10.11
C GLY A 728 -12.94 11.82 -11.06
N TYR A 729 -12.70 10.59 -10.58
CA TYR A 729 -12.87 9.39 -11.40
C TYR A 729 -14.33 9.23 -11.88
N LYS A 730 -14.52 8.86 -13.16
CA LYS A 730 -15.82 8.81 -13.85
C LYS A 730 -16.19 7.43 -14.40
N GLU A 731 -15.53 6.36 -13.95
CA GLU A 731 -15.69 5.03 -14.56
C GLU A 731 -15.26 5.03 -16.05
N GLU A 732 -14.25 5.82 -16.38
CA GLU A 732 -13.68 5.88 -17.73
C GLU A 732 -12.21 5.45 -17.69
N GLY A 733 -11.84 4.53 -18.57
CA GLY A 733 -10.46 4.06 -18.67
C GLY A 733 -10.32 2.70 -19.33
N SER A 734 -9.07 2.33 -19.57
CA SER A 734 -8.65 1.00 -20.04
C SER A 734 -7.14 0.90 -19.83
N THR A 735 -6.49 -0.06 -20.48
CA THR A 735 -5.05 -0.01 -20.70
C THR A 735 -4.72 1.11 -21.70
N THR A 736 -4.27 2.25 -21.18
CA THR A 736 -3.86 3.44 -21.95
C THR A 736 -2.67 4.14 -21.26
N THR A 737 -2.23 5.27 -21.78
CA THR A 737 -1.13 6.05 -21.21
C THR A 737 -1.56 6.80 -19.93
N PRO A 738 -0.63 7.11 -19.01
CA PRO A 738 -0.97 7.83 -17.78
C PRO A 738 -1.69 9.17 -17.99
N PHE A 739 -1.32 9.96 -19.01
CA PHE A 739 -2.00 11.23 -19.27
C PHE A 739 -3.39 11.03 -19.89
N ASP A 740 -3.56 10.02 -20.76
CA ASP A 740 -4.88 9.71 -21.32
C ASP A 740 -5.89 9.31 -20.24
N MET A 741 -5.45 8.56 -19.22
CA MET A 741 -6.27 8.26 -18.04
C MET A 741 -6.83 9.53 -17.37
N MET A 742 -6.07 10.63 -17.35
CA MET A 742 -6.54 11.91 -16.81
C MET A 742 -7.52 12.60 -17.78
N LEU A 743 -7.27 12.52 -19.10
CA LEU A 743 -8.10 13.12 -20.15
C LEU A 743 -9.49 12.48 -20.20
N VAL A 744 -9.58 11.15 -20.16
CA VAL A 744 -10.87 10.44 -20.27
C VAL A 744 -11.76 10.66 -19.05
N ASN A 745 -11.16 10.91 -17.87
CA ASN A 745 -11.89 11.25 -16.64
C ASN A 745 -12.13 12.76 -16.47
N CYS A 746 -11.69 13.60 -17.41
CA CYS A 746 -11.79 15.07 -17.34
C CYS A 746 -11.09 15.70 -16.12
N VAL A 747 -9.99 15.08 -15.66
CA VAL A 747 -9.17 15.55 -14.51
C VAL A 747 -7.76 15.97 -14.94
N SER A 748 -7.51 16.07 -16.25
CA SER A 748 -6.23 16.52 -16.80
C SER A 748 -5.98 18.00 -16.51
N ARG A 749 -4.72 18.44 -16.61
CA ARG A 749 -4.31 19.84 -16.51
C ARG A 749 -5.09 20.76 -17.46
N PHE A 750 -5.49 20.27 -18.63
CA PHE A 750 -6.28 21.02 -19.59
C PHE A 750 -7.71 21.22 -19.10
N ASP A 751 -8.33 20.18 -18.54
CA ASP A 751 -9.68 20.25 -17.99
C ASP A 751 -9.74 21.11 -16.73
N VAL A 752 -8.73 21.00 -15.85
CA VAL A 752 -8.57 21.87 -14.69
C VAL A 752 -8.42 23.34 -15.13
N ALA A 753 -7.55 23.63 -16.10
CA ALA A 753 -7.37 24.99 -16.62
C ALA A 753 -8.66 25.55 -17.25
N LYS A 754 -9.38 24.74 -18.04
CA LYS A 754 -10.67 25.13 -18.64
C LYS A 754 -11.72 25.46 -17.57
N ARG A 755 -11.83 24.66 -16.50
CA ARG A 755 -12.74 24.94 -15.38
C ARG A 755 -12.35 26.22 -14.64
N ALA A 756 -11.06 26.39 -14.38
CA ALA A 756 -10.54 27.58 -13.70
C ALA A 756 -10.83 28.87 -14.49
N LEU A 757 -10.63 28.86 -15.82
CA LEU A 757 -10.94 30.00 -16.69
C LEU A 757 -12.43 30.35 -16.68
N LYS A 758 -13.31 29.34 -16.76
CA LYS A 758 -14.76 29.54 -16.71
C LYS A 758 -15.19 30.13 -15.36
N GLY A 759 -14.67 29.60 -14.26
CA GLY A 759 -14.95 30.11 -12.91
C GLY A 759 -14.42 31.54 -12.69
N ALA A 760 -13.20 31.83 -13.13
CA ALA A 760 -12.63 33.18 -13.05
C ALA A 760 -13.42 34.19 -13.89
N ALA A 761 -13.91 33.81 -15.07
CA ALA A 761 -14.69 34.67 -15.95
C ALA A 761 -16.05 35.12 -15.39
N GLU A 762 -16.57 34.45 -14.35
CA GLU A 762 -17.77 34.90 -13.64
C GLU A 762 -17.53 36.19 -12.83
N TYR A 763 -16.29 36.44 -12.41
CA TYR A 763 -15.93 37.53 -11.49
C TYR A 763 -14.85 38.47 -12.05
N ASN A 764 -14.17 38.11 -13.13
CA ASN A 764 -13.12 38.89 -13.78
C ASN A 764 -13.46 39.16 -15.26
N ASP A 765 -13.89 40.38 -15.56
CA ASP A 765 -14.29 40.82 -16.91
C ASP A 765 -13.15 40.72 -17.95
N GLN A 766 -11.89 40.85 -17.53
CA GLN A 766 -10.75 40.73 -18.43
C GLN A 766 -10.54 39.27 -18.87
N VAL A 767 -10.73 38.33 -17.96
CA VAL A 767 -10.71 36.89 -18.26
C VAL A 767 -11.89 36.55 -19.15
N LYS A 768 -13.09 37.05 -18.83
CA LYS A 768 -14.30 36.86 -19.62
C LYS A 768 -14.14 37.32 -21.07
N ALA A 769 -13.50 38.47 -21.31
CA ALA A 769 -13.26 38.99 -22.65
C ALA A 769 -12.33 38.10 -23.50
N LYS A 770 -11.44 37.33 -22.88
CA LYS A 770 -10.47 36.43 -23.54
C LYS A 770 -10.87 34.96 -23.47
N LEU A 771 -12.02 34.63 -22.88
CA LEU A 771 -12.37 33.27 -22.50
C LEU A 771 -12.43 32.34 -23.71
N ASP A 772 -13.24 32.68 -24.73
CA ASP A 772 -13.46 31.82 -25.90
C ASP A 772 -12.16 31.58 -26.70
N GLU A 773 -11.34 32.63 -26.88
CA GLU A 773 -10.03 32.51 -27.53
C GLU A 773 -9.10 31.58 -26.75
N THR A 774 -9.07 31.72 -25.42
CA THR A 774 -8.17 30.93 -24.55
C THR A 774 -8.61 29.47 -24.46
N LEU A 775 -9.92 29.22 -24.34
CA LEU A 775 -10.48 27.87 -24.35
C LEU A 775 -10.17 27.16 -25.66
N LYS A 776 -10.32 27.85 -26.80
CA LYS A 776 -9.97 27.29 -28.11
C LYS A 776 -8.50 26.86 -28.20
N LYS A 777 -7.56 27.66 -27.70
CA LYS A 777 -6.13 27.29 -27.66
C LYS A 777 -5.89 26.01 -26.85
N ILE A 778 -6.61 25.84 -25.74
CA ILE A 778 -6.51 24.63 -24.92
C ILE A 778 -7.12 23.42 -25.66
N ASP A 779 -8.29 23.58 -26.30
CA ASP A 779 -8.95 22.50 -27.02
C ASP A 779 -8.14 22.02 -28.24
N ASP A 780 -7.58 22.95 -29.02
CA ASP A 780 -6.69 22.63 -30.15
C ASP A 780 -5.48 21.80 -29.65
N ARG A 781 -4.93 22.13 -28.48
CA ARG A 781 -3.83 21.37 -27.84
C ARG A 781 -4.26 19.99 -27.34
N VAL A 782 -5.47 19.86 -26.79
CA VAL A 782 -6.01 18.57 -26.35
C VAL A 782 -6.18 17.62 -27.54
N GLU A 783 -6.67 18.12 -28.68
CA GLU A 783 -6.81 17.33 -29.90
C GLU A 783 -5.45 16.82 -30.41
N GLU A 784 -4.43 17.69 -30.41
CA GLU A 784 -3.06 17.31 -30.78
C GLU A 784 -2.52 16.20 -29.87
N VAL A 785 -2.67 16.35 -28.55
CA VAL A 785 -2.18 15.36 -27.58
C VAL A 785 -2.90 14.03 -27.73
N ARG A 786 -4.24 14.03 -27.89
CA ARG A 786 -5.01 12.80 -28.09
C ARG A 786 -4.60 12.09 -29.38
N LYS A 787 -4.39 12.84 -30.46
CA LYS A 787 -3.92 12.30 -31.73
C LYS A 787 -2.55 11.63 -31.54
N TYR A 788 -1.62 12.30 -30.88
CA TYR A 788 -0.29 11.76 -30.60
C TYR A 788 -0.35 10.47 -29.76
N ILE A 789 -1.14 10.45 -28.67
CA ILE A 789 -1.32 9.26 -27.84
C ILE A 789 -1.84 8.08 -28.66
N HIS A 790 -2.81 8.33 -29.55
CA HIS A 790 -3.39 7.27 -30.37
C HIS A 790 -2.42 6.76 -31.46
N GLU A 791 -1.66 7.66 -32.08
CA GLU A 791 -0.72 7.33 -33.17
C GLU A 791 0.56 6.66 -32.64
N GLU A 792 1.09 7.14 -31.53
CA GLU A 792 2.41 6.73 -31.00
C GLU A 792 2.33 5.77 -29.81
N GLY A 793 1.15 5.65 -29.16
CA GLY A 793 0.99 4.84 -27.96
C GLY A 793 1.76 5.37 -26.74
N ALA A 794 2.08 6.67 -26.72
CA ALA A 794 2.89 7.32 -25.69
C ALA A 794 2.39 8.74 -25.38
N ASP A 795 2.69 9.23 -24.18
CA ASP A 795 2.36 10.62 -23.78
C ASP A 795 3.29 11.63 -24.46
N LEU A 796 2.74 12.77 -24.89
CA LEU A 796 3.50 13.86 -25.47
C LEU A 796 4.35 14.55 -24.38
N THR A 797 5.68 14.58 -24.56
CA THR A 797 6.65 15.06 -23.55
C THR A 797 6.97 16.56 -23.65
N LEU A 798 6.32 17.30 -24.56
CA LEU A 798 6.56 18.74 -24.76
C LEU A 798 5.77 19.60 -23.77
N SER A 799 6.33 20.76 -23.40
CA SER A 799 5.66 21.78 -22.57
C SER A 799 4.28 22.14 -23.17
N PRO A 800 3.24 22.34 -22.34
CA PRO A 800 1.86 22.46 -22.82
C PRO A 800 1.61 23.68 -23.74
N PHE A 801 2.44 24.73 -23.70
CA PHE A 801 2.30 25.93 -24.56
C PHE A 801 3.63 26.51 -25.08
N SER A 802 4.69 25.72 -25.21
CA SER A 802 5.85 26.18 -25.99
C SER A 802 5.48 26.27 -27.47
N PRO A 803 5.83 27.37 -28.18
CA PRO A 803 5.41 27.56 -29.56
C PRO A 803 5.81 26.37 -30.43
N GLU A 804 4.86 25.91 -31.24
CA GLU A 804 5.07 24.93 -32.29
C GLU A 804 6.36 25.26 -33.05
N THR A 805 7.36 24.39 -32.93
CA THR A 805 8.26 24.13 -34.05
C THR A 805 8.02 22.68 -34.44
N HIS A 806 7.06 22.50 -35.35
CA HIS A 806 7.08 21.35 -36.23
C HIS A 806 8.49 21.21 -36.80
N SER A 807 9.19 20.18 -36.33
CA SER A 807 10.15 19.35 -37.06
C SER A 807 10.67 19.98 -38.34
N THR A 808 11.59 20.94 -38.20
CA THR A 808 12.69 21.24 -39.14
C THR A 808 13.70 22.18 -38.47
N THR A 809 13.95 22.05 -37.17
CA THR A 809 15.05 22.80 -36.53
C THR A 809 16.36 22.24 -37.08
N THR A 810 17.03 23.01 -37.91
CA THR A 810 18.32 22.63 -38.48
C THR A 810 19.34 22.49 -37.34
N LEU A 811 20.33 21.59 -37.46
CA LEU A 811 21.41 21.47 -36.45
C LEU A 811 22.14 22.80 -36.18
N LEU A 812 22.06 23.76 -37.11
CA LEU A 812 22.49 25.15 -36.95
C LEU A 812 21.65 25.97 -35.96
N GLU A 813 20.33 25.77 -35.92
CA GLU A 813 19.43 26.42 -34.96
C GLU A 813 19.54 25.77 -33.57
N MET A 814 19.83 24.46 -33.49
CA MET A 814 20.17 23.81 -32.21
C MET A 814 21.44 24.40 -31.60
N ALA A 815 22.46 24.69 -32.43
CA ALA A 815 23.65 25.41 -32.01
C ALA A 815 23.36 26.87 -31.58
N ALA A 816 22.28 27.49 -32.07
CA ALA A 816 21.82 28.82 -31.64
C ALA A 816 21.00 28.79 -30.34
N SER A 817 20.33 27.67 -30.01
CA SER A 817 19.60 27.46 -28.74
C SER A 817 20.50 27.08 -27.56
N ALA A 818 21.71 26.56 -27.83
CA ALA A 818 22.74 26.32 -26.83
C ALA A 818 23.17 27.64 -26.16
N ARG A 819 23.52 27.60 -24.87
CA ARG A 819 23.95 28.81 -24.14
C ARG A 819 25.09 29.50 -24.92
N ALA A 820 24.86 30.77 -25.26
CA ALA A 820 25.75 31.61 -26.06
C ALA A 820 27.21 31.47 -25.61
N LEU A 821 28.15 31.35 -26.57
CA LEU A 821 29.61 31.31 -26.37
C LEU A 821 30.04 31.88 -25.01
N LEU A 822 30.47 30.99 -24.13
CA LEU A 822 30.95 31.36 -22.81
C LEU A 822 32.48 31.41 -22.84
N SER A 823 33.08 32.33 -22.09
CA SER A 823 34.52 32.41 -21.97
C SER A 823 34.94 32.90 -20.60
N PHE A 824 36.11 32.45 -20.17
CA PHE A 824 36.71 32.88 -18.91
C PHE A 824 38.23 32.95 -19.05
N LEU A 825 38.84 33.83 -18.25
CA LEU A 825 40.30 33.93 -18.16
C LEU A 825 40.80 32.95 -17.09
N LEU A 826 41.76 32.12 -17.47
CA LEU A 826 42.40 31.20 -16.53
C LEU A 826 43.09 31.96 -15.40
N PRO A 827 42.80 31.64 -14.12
CA PRO A 827 43.41 32.36 -12.99
C PRO A 827 44.94 32.31 -12.94
N SER A 828 45.55 31.25 -13.48
CA SER A 828 47.00 31.01 -13.42
C SER A 828 47.79 31.63 -14.56
N THR A 829 47.17 31.84 -15.72
CA THR A 829 47.86 32.24 -16.96
C THR A 829 47.25 33.47 -17.64
N ASN A 830 46.12 33.96 -17.13
CA ASN A 830 45.30 35.01 -17.74
C ASN A 830 44.93 34.74 -19.21
N ARG A 831 44.93 33.46 -19.60
CA ARG A 831 44.63 33.00 -20.96
C ARG A 831 43.14 32.75 -21.13
N LEU A 832 42.59 33.14 -22.28
CA LEU A 832 41.16 32.93 -22.57
C LEU A 832 40.84 31.47 -22.94
N ILE A 833 39.88 30.87 -22.24
CA ILE A 833 39.23 29.61 -22.63
C ILE A 833 37.78 29.88 -22.99
N SER A 834 37.33 29.32 -24.10
CA SER A 834 35.93 29.37 -24.54
C SER A 834 35.25 28.01 -24.44
N TRP A 835 33.96 27.98 -24.09
CA TRP A 835 33.15 26.76 -24.07
C TRP A 835 31.68 27.03 -24.45
N THR A 836 30.95 25.96 -24.74
CA THR A 836 29.49 25.96 -24.95
C THR A 836 28.87 24.86 -24.10
N GLU A 837 27.63 25.08 -23.64
CA GLU A 837 26.87 24.09 -22.85
C GLU A 837 25.70 23.53 -23.66
N PHE A 838 25.47 22.23 -23.57
CA PHE A 838 24.39 21.49 -24.22
C PHE A 838 23.65 20.57 -23.23
N GLY A 839 22.42 20.18 -23.54
CA GLY A 839 21.57 19.39 -22.66
C GLY A 839 20.93 20.19 -21.53
N SER A 840 20.58 19.51 -20.43
CA SER A 840 19.89 20.12 -19.28
C SER A 840 20.84 21.04 -18.50
N PRO A 841 20.52 22.35 -18.29
CA PRO A 841 21.36 23.26 -17.50
C PRO A 841 21.52 22.86 -16.02
N LEU A 842 20.60 22.04 -15.51
CA LEU A 842 20.59 21.51 -14.14
C LEU A 842 20.99 20.03 -14.07
N GLY A 843 21.38 19.46 -15.21
CA GLY A 843 21.75 18.06 -15.33
C GLY A 843 23.12 17.72 -14.73
N ARG A 844 23.43 16.43 -14.72
CA ARG A 844 24.73 15.93 -14.25
C ARG A 844 25.85 16.48 -15.15
N PRO A 845 26.88 17.17 -14.61
CA PRO A 845 27.88 17.84 -15.43
C PRO A 845 28.89 16.86 -16.03
N VAL A 846 29.05 16.94 -17.35
CA VAL A 846 30.02 16.18 -18.13
C VAL A 846 30.84 17.16 -18.97
N ILE A 847 32.16 17.22 -18.74
CA ILE A 847 33.05 18.01 -19.58
C ILE A 847 33.43 17.19 -20.81
N PHE A 848 33.08 17.68 -22.00
CA PHE A 848 33.31 17.00 -23.26
C PHE A 848 34.49 17.61 -24.03
N LEU A 849 35.51 16.80 -24.28
CA LEU A 849 36.71 17.18 -25.02
C LEU A 849 36.57 16.76 -26.48
N HIS A 850 36.39 17.76 -27.34
CA HIS A 850 36.12 17.59 -28.77
C HIS A 850 37.27 16.93 -29.55
N GLY A 851 36.96 16.32 -30.68
CA GLY A 851 37.89 15.64 -31.58
C GLY A 851 38.74 16.56 -32.46
N ILE A 852 39.34 15.97 -33.51
CA ILE A 852 40.14 16.67 -34.53
C ILE A 852 39.71 16.23 -35.93
N PRO A 853 39.45 17.18 -36.86
CA PRO A 853 39.29 18.62 -36.65
C PRO A 853 37.87 18.95 -36.16
N ALA A 854 37.73 19.41 -34.92
CA ALA A 854 36.44 19.83 -34.34
C ALA A 854 36.62 20.97 -33.33
N SER A 855 35.52 21.48 -32.77
CA SER A 855 35.49 22.55 -31.77
C SER A 855 34.43 22.25 -30.71
N ARG A 856 34.23 23.15 -29.75
CA ARG A 856 33.15 23.09 -28.76
C ARG A 856 31.76 22.83 -29.36
N LEU A 857 31.53 23.18 -30.62
CA LEU A 857 30.25 22.99 -31.29
C LEU A 857 29.91 21.51 -31.52
N GLU A 858 30.88 20.59 -31.39
CA GLU A 858 30.66 19.14 -31.55
C GLU A 858 29.64 18.58 -30.54
N GLY A 859 29.35 19.29 -29.45
CA GLY A 859 28.30 18.88 -28.50
C GLY A 859 26.86 19.10 -28.99
N ALA A 860 26.65 19.87 -30.06
CA ALA A 860 25.31 20.27 -30.50
C ALA A 860 24.45 19.08 -31.00
N GLU A 861 25.08 18.09 -31.62
CA GLU A 861 24.41 16.88 -32.12
C GLU A 861 23.74 16.09 -30.99
N PHE A 862 24.27 16.17 -29.77
CA PHE A 862 23.76 15.44 -28.62
C PHE A 862 22.76 16.25 -27.79
N HIS A 863 22.46 17.51 -28.14
CA HIS A 863 21.76 18.44 -27.25
C HIS A 863 20.42 17.89 -26.74
N GLN A 864 19.60 17.34 -27.63
CA GLN A 864 18.29 16.79 -27.27
C GLN A 864 18.42 15.52 -26.42
N ASP A 865 19.22 14.54 -26.87
CA ASP A 865 19.48 13.30 -26.13
C ASP A 865 20.04 13.55 -24.72
N LEU A 866 20.90 14.57 -24.56
CA LEU A 866 21.45 14.99 -23.28
C LEU A 866 20.39 15.64 -22.38
N HIS A 867 19.47 16.41 -22.97
CA HIS A 867 18.38 17.05 -22.24
C HIS A 867 17.42 15.98 -21.67
N GLU A 868 17.02 15.01 -22.48
CA GLU A 868 16.17 13.87 -22.08
C GLU A 868 16.81 13.03 -20.98
N ARG A 869 18.14 12.91 -20.98
CA ARG A 869 18.90 12.14 -19.97
C ARG A 869 19.31 12.97 -18.75
N ASN A 870 18.88 14.23 -18.67
CA ASN A 870 19.26 15.18 -17.63
C ASN A 870 20.79 15.30 -17.45
N ILE A 871 21.51 15.44 -18.56
CA ILE A 871 22.97 15.64 -18.61
C ILE A 871 23.27 17.08 -19.03
N ARG A 872 24.18 17.73 -18.30
CA ARG A 872 24.74 19.04 -18.65
C ARG A 872 26.10 18.84 -19.31
N LEU A 873 26.15 18.89 -20.63
CA LEU A 873 27.41 18.74 -21.37
C LEU A 873 28.12 20.09 -21.49
N ILE A 874 29.36 20.18 -21.02
CA ILE A 874 30.21 21.38 -21.04
C ILE A 874 31.34 21.12 -22.03
N ALA A 875 31.34 21.76 -23.19
CA ALA A 875 32.31 21.51 -24.25
C ALA A 875 33.31 22.68 -24.38
N PRO A 876 34.51 22.62 -23.77
CA PRO A 876 35.54 23.64 -23.97
C PRO A 876 36.33 23.45 -25.27
N ASP A 877 36.68 24.56 -25.90
CA ASP A 877 37.65 24.63 -27.00
C ASP A 877 39.06 24.35 -26.48
N ARG A 878 39.77 23.41 -27.12
CA ARG A 878 41.20 23.12 -26.84
C ARG A 878 42.09 24.29 -27.30
N PRO A 879 43.32 24.44 -26.78
CA PRO A 879 44.18 25.58 -27.12
C PRO A 879 44.39 25.71 -28.62
N ARG A 880 44.09 26.90 -29.17
CA ARG A 880 44.13 27.24 -30.62
C ARG A 880 43.08 26.55 -31.50
N PHE A 881 42.16 25.78 -30.91
CA PHE A 881 40.90 25.40 -31.55
C PHE A 881 39.82 26.40 -31.18
N GLY A 882 38.91 26.68 -32.12
CA GLY A 882 37.78 27.57 -31.86
C GLY A 882 38.24 28.93 -31.35
N ARG A 883 37.76 29.34 -30.18
CA ARG A 883 38.03 30.67 -29.61
C ARG A 883 38.92 30.65 -28.36
N SER A 884 39.48 29.50 -27.99
CA SER A 884 40.48 29.40 -26.91
C SER A 884 41.86 29.84 -27.38
N GLU A 885 42.56 30.63 -26.55
CA GLU A 885 43.86 31.20 -26.88
C GLU A 885 44.97 30.12 -26.91
N PHE A 886 45.98 30.34 -27.77
CA PHE A 886 47.06 29.41 -28.03
C PHE A 886 48.08 29.34 -26.88
N VAL A 887 48.73 28.19 -26.73
CA VAL A 887 49.87 27.98 -25.83
C VAL A 887 51.01 27.37 -26.63
N LEU A 888 52.14 28.08 -26.70
CA LEU A 888 53.39 27.52 -27.25
C LEU A 888 53.95 26.48 -26.28
N ASP A 889 54.53 25.41 -26.83
CA ASP A 889 55.23 24.34 -26.09
C ASP A 889 54.42 23.66 -24.97
N ARG A 890 53.10 23.47 -25.18
CA ARG A 890 52.26 22.68 -24.27
C ARG A 890 52.52 21.18 -24.40
N THR A 891 52.11 20.40 -23.40
CA THR A 891 52.00 18.93 -23.47
C THR A 891 50.54 18.53 -23.38
N ILE A 892 50.19 17.27 -23.67
CA ILE A 892 48.82 16.76 -23.47
C ILE A 892 48.39 16.94 -22.00
N GLY A 893 49.30 16.71 -21.05
CA GLY A 893 49.08 16.85 -19.62
C GLY A 893 48.73 18.28 -19.17
N HIS A 894 49.29 19.31 -19.82
CA HIS A 894 49.01 20.71 -19.47
C HIS A 894 47.52 21.08 -19.56
N TYR A 895 46.78 20.47 -20.49
CA TYR A 895 45.35 20.77 -20.68
C TYR A 895 44.46 20.24 -19.56
N ALA A 896 44.92 19.25 -18.77
CA ALA A 896 44.19 18.83 -17.59
C ALA A 896 44.04 20.00 -16.59
N GLY A 897 45.07 20.82 -16.41
CA GLY A 897 44.99 22.01 -15.55
C GLY A 897 43.92 23.01 -16.02
N ASP A 898 43.73 23.15 -17.33
CA ASP A 898 42.68 23.99 -17.92
C ASP A 898 41.28 23.46 -17.62
N VAL A 899 41.08 22.14 -17.76
CA VAL A 899 39.81 21.47 -17.46
C VAL A 899 39.47 21.58 -15.97
N GLN A 900 40.46 21.42 -15.09
CA GLN A 900 40.28 21.58 -13.64
C GLN A 900 39.92 23.03 -13.29
N ALA A 901 40.60 24.00 -13.90
CA ALA A 901 40.30 25.42 -13.70
C ALA A 901 38.88 25.78 -14.17
N LEU A 902 38.44 25.21 -15.30
CA LEU A 902 37.06 25.38 -15.80
C LEU A 902 36.04 24.74 -14.85
N ALA A 903 36.28 23.52 -14.36
CA ALA A 903 35.40 22.86 -13.40
C ALA A 903 35.25 23.68 -12.11
N LYS A 904 36.36 24.25 -11.61
CA LYS A 904 36.36 25.14 -10.45
C LYS A 904 35.63 26.45 -10.72
N HIS A 905 35.82 27.05 -11.89
CA HIS A 905 35.11 28.26 -12.30
C HIS A 905 33.59 28.05 -12.33
N LEU A 906 33.16 26.89 -12.84
CA LEU A 906 31.76 26.47 -12.91
C LEU A 906 31.20 25.91 -11.59
N ARG A 907 32.01 25.86 -10.53
CA ARG A 907 31.66 25.34 -9.19
C ARG A 907 31.11 23.91 -9.24
N LEU A 908 31.71 23.05 -10.05
CA LEU A 908 31.28 21.65 -10.18
C LEU A 908 31.80 20.84 -8.99
N ALA A 909 30.90 20.43 -8.09
CA ALA A 909 31.26 19.59 -6.93
C ALA A 909 31.61 18.15 -7.32
N VAL A 910 30.90 17.60 -8.31
CA VAL A 910 31.09 16.26 -8.86
C VAL A 910 30.84 16.31 -10.37
N TYR A 911 31.78 15.82 -11.18
CA TYR A 911 31.65 15.79 -12.64
C TYR A 911 32.38 14.60 -13.28
N ALA A 912 32.06 14.33 -14.55
CA ALA A 912 32.79 13.39 -15.40
C ALA A 912 33.48 14.11 -16.57
N VAL A 913 34.52 13.50 -17.13
CA VAL A 913 35.18 13.97 -18.36
C VAL A 913 35.02 12.92 -19.45
N MET A 914 34.64 13.33 -20.64
CA MET A 914 34.51 12.47 -21.81
C MET A 914 35.34 13.02 -22.96
N GLY A 915 36.13 12.18 -23.64
CA GLY A 915 36.92 12.58 -24.81
C GLY A 915 36.59 11.74 -26.05
N GLY A 916 36.24 12.42 -27.15
CA GLY A 916 36.00 11.79 -28.45
C GLY A 916 37.20 11.97 -29.38
N SER A 917 37.62 10.94 -30.12
CA SER A 917 38.68 11.05 -31.13
C SER A 917 39.97 11.70 -30.59
N GLY A 918 40.41 12.84 -31.12
CA GLY A 918 41.55 13.60 -30.62
C GLY A 918 41.40 14.16 -29.20
N GLY A 919 40.19 14.23 -28.65
CA GLY A 919 39.93 14.56 -27.25
C GLY A 919 40.24 13.42 -26.28
N GLY A 920 40.34 12.18 -26.76
CA GLY A 920 40.60 10.99 -25.95
C GLY A 920 41.88 11.07 -25.09
N PRO A 921 43.06 11.35 -25.69
CA PRO A 921 44.30 11.52 -24.93
C PRO A 921 44.21 12.59 -23.83
N TYR A 922 43.44 13.65 -24.04
CA TYR A 922 43.25 14.71 -23.05
C TYR A 922 42.32 14.29 -21.91
N ALA A 923 41.30 13.49 -22.19
CA ALA A 923 40.46 12.91 -21.15
C ALA A 923 41.28 11.96 -20.25
N LEU A 924 42.15 11.14 -20.85
CA LEU A 924 43.10 10.30 -20.12
C LEU A 924 44.13 11.12 -19.32
N ALA A 925 44.58 12.26 -19.86
CA ALA A 925 45.43 13.18 -19.10
C ALA A 925 44.70 13.76 -17.88
N CYS A 926 43.40 14.04 -17.97
CA CYS A 926 42.60 14.43 -16.80
C CYS A 926 42.60 13.31 -15.74
N ALA A 927 42.39 12.05 -16.14
CA ALA A 927 42.47 10.90 -15.22
C ALA A 927 43.86 10.76 -14.57
N ARG A 928 44.93 11.10 -15.29
CA ARG A 928 46.32 10.96 -14.82
C ARG A 928 46.76 12.07 -13.86
N HIS A 929 46.23 13.28 -14.02
CA HIS A 929 46.70 14.49 -13.35
C HIS A 929 45.74 15.05 -12.31
N MET A 930 44.42 14.79 -12.42
CA MET A 930 43.42 15.21 -11.44
C MET A 930 43.22 14.13 -10.38
N ARG A 931 42.85 14.54 -9.18
CA ARG A 931 42.59 13.64 -8.05
C ARG A 931 41.10 13.60 -7.72
N PRO A 932 40.60 12.56 -7.02
CA PRO A 932 39.19 12.48 -6.64
C PRO A 932 38.69 13.68 -5.84
N GLU A 933 39.54 14.32 -5.03
CA GLU A 933 39.24 15.55 -4.30
C GLU A 933 38.93 16.76 -5.21
N ASP A 934 39.32 16.71 -6.48
CA ASP A 934 39.01 17.75 -7.46
C ASP A 934 37.58 17.63 -8.04
N GLY A 935 36.81 16.61 -7.64
CA GLY A 935 35.43 16.38 -8.06
C GLY A 935 35.27 15.47 -9.29
N LEU A 936 36.36 15.05 -9.94
CA LEU A 936 36.33 14.13 -11.09
C LEU A 936 36.01 12.69 -10.64
N ARG A 937 34.85 12.15 -11.05
CA ARG A 937 34.40 10.79 -10.68
C ARG A 937 34.56 9.75 -11.76
N ALA A 938 34.54 10.14 -13.03
CA ALA A 938 34.63 9.23 -14.15
C ALA A 938 35.32 9.88 -15.34
N VAL A 939 36.07 9.07 -16.09
CA VAL A 939 36.66 9.44 -17.37
C VAL A 939 36.24 8.41 -18.42
N SER A 940 35.72 8.88 -19.54
CA SER A 940 35.32 8.05 -20.68
C SER A 940 36.03 8.48 -21.96
N VAL A 941 36.37 7.51 -22.80
CA VAL A 941 36.98 7.74 -24.12
C VAL A 941 36.17 6.98 -25.16
N PHE A 942 35.73 7.65 -26.22
CA PHE A 942 35.06 7.00 -27.35
C PHE A 942 35.81 7.30 -28.67
N ALA A 943 36.11 6.24 -29.41
CA ALA A 943 36.87 6.30 -30.66
C ALA A 943 38.18 7.11 -30.58
N GLY A 944 38.87 7.08 -29.42
CA GLY A 944 40.03 7.92 -29.14
C GLY A 944 41.25 7.61 -30.01
N VAL A 945 42.09 8.63 -30.26
CA VAL A 945 43.38 8.44 -30.94
C VAL A 945 44.28 7.57 -30.06
N GLY A 946 44.68 6.40 -30.59
CA GLY A 946 45.60 5.48 -29.94
C GLY A 946 47.07 5.93 -29.99
N PRO A 947 47.94 5.32 -29.17
CA PRO A 947 49.36 5.69 -29.11
C PRO A 947 50.09 5.38 -30.45
N PRO A 948 51.09 6.19 -30.85
CA PRO A 948 51.86 6.00 -32.10
C PRO A 948 52.54 4.63 -32.23
N GLU A 949 52.88 4.02 -31.09
CA GLU A 949 53.54 2.73 -30.95
C GLU A 949 52.57 1.54 -31.05
N GLY A 950 51.26 1.78 -31.14
CA GLY A 950 50.23 0.74 -31.21
C GLY A 950 50.28 -0.12 -32.47
N GLU A 951 49.65 -1.30 -32.41
CA GLU A 951 49.57 -2.25 -33.52
C GLU A 951 48.80 -1.65 -34.71
N ARG A 952 49.35 -1.78 -35.93
CA ARG A 952 48.83 -1.14 -37.16
C ARG A 952 48.06 -2.09 -38.07
N LYS A 953 47.80 -3.30 -37.58
CA LYS A 953 47.12 -4.36 -38.32
C LYS A 953 45.66 -3.95 -38.57
N GLY A 954 45.26 -3.90 -39.84
CA GLY A 954 43.91 -3.48 -40.25
C GLY A 954 43.77 -2.01 -40.68
N LEU A 955 44.82 -1.19 -40.53
CA LEU A 955 44.82 0.17 -41.09
C LEU A 955 44.98 0.12 -42.62
N ASN A 956 44.19 0.92 -43.33
CA ASN A 956 44.38 1.09 -44.77
C ASN A 956 45.71 1.81 -45.06
N TRP A 957 46.25 1.63 -46.27
CA TRP A 957 47.55 2.16 -46.65
C TRP A 957 47.66 3.69 -46.53
N ARG A 958 46.55 4.43 -46.73
CA ARG A 958 46.51 5.89 -46.58
C ARG A 958 46.67 6.30 -45.11
N SER A 959 46.00 5.60 -44.20
CA SER A 959 46.12 5.81 -42.76
C SER A 959 47.55 5.49 -42.28
N VAL A 960 48.16 4.40 -42.76
CA VAL A 960 49.56 4.05 -42.43
C VAL A 960 50.53 5.14 -42.94
N MET A 961 50.33 5.62 -44.17
CA MET A 961 51.13 6.70 -44.76
C MET A 961 50.97 8.01 -43.99
N ASN A 962 49.74 8.40 -43.63
CA ASN A 962 49.47 9.63 -42.87
C ASN A 962 50.13 9.58 -41.48
N THR A 963 50.05 8.46 -40.77
CA THR A 963 50.74 8.28 -39.49
C THR A 963 52.27 8.36 -39.65
N HIS A 964 52.84 7.81 -40.72
CA HIS A 964 54.28 7.94 -41.02
C HIS A 964 54.71 9.38 -41.34
N LEU A 965 53.90 10.12 -42.11
CA LEU A 965 54.15 11.52 -42.45
C LEU A 965 54.07 12.43 -41.21
N VAL A 966 53.07 12.21 -40.35
CA VAL A 966 52.89 12.91 -39.07
C VAL A 966 54.10 12.67 -38.15
N ASN A 967 54.65 11.45 -38.10
CA ASN A 967 55.76 11.11 -37.21
C ASN A 967 57.16 11.53 -37.71
N ARG A 968 57.41 11.58 -39.02
CA ARG A 968 58.76 11.83 -39.57
C ARG A 968 58.94 13.17 -40.27
N MET A 969 57.87 13.76 -40.80
CA MET A 969 57.93 14.98 -41.60
C MET A 969 56.75 15.93 -41.31
N PRO A 970 56.52 16.36 -40.05
CA PRO A 970 55.38 17.21 -39.69
C PRO A 970 55.40 18.54 -40.47
N GLY A 971 56.57 19.05 -40.86
CA GLY A 971 56.71 20.24 -41.71
C GLY A 971 56.14 20.07 -43.13
N VAL A 972 56.10 18.84 -43.69
CA VAL A 972 55.51 18.55 -45.01
C VAL A 972 53.99 18.49 -44.94
N LEU A 973 53.44 18.00 -43.82
CA LEU A 973 52.00 17.97 -43.56
C LEU A 973 51.38 19.38 -43.65
N ARG A 974 52.13 20.41 -43.19
CA ARG A 974 51.76 21.84 -43.28
C ARG A 974 51.43 22.32 -44.69
N TYR A 975 52.08 21.75 -45.70
CA TYR A 975 51.88 22.11 -47.11
C TYR A 975 50.86 21.20 -47.83
N LEU A 976 50.59 20.00 -47.29
CA LEU A 976 49.63 19.04 -47.85
C LEU A 976 48.19 19.24 -47.34
N LEU A 977 47.99 19.68 -46.09
CA LEU A 977 46.66 19.91 -45.51
C LEU A 977 45.76 20.92 -46.25
N PRO A 978 46.27 22.05 -46.78
CA PRO A 978 45.45 23.01 -47.54
C PRO A 978 44.92 22.46 -48.89
N VAL A 979 45.43 21.31 -49.33
CA VAL A 979 45.05 20.65 -50.60
C VAL A 979 43.82 19.75 -50.41
N SER A 980 43.62 19.19 -49.21
CA SER A 980 42.45 18.36 -48.86
C SER A 980 41.26 19.16 -48.30
N LEU A 981 41.47 20.42 -47.92
CA LEU A 981 40.46 21.33 -47.35
C LEU A 981 40.03 22.43 -48.33
N PRO A 982 38.84 23.04 -48.13
CA PRO A 982 38.26 24.01 -49.06
C PRO A 982 38.85 25.42 -48.85
N VAL A 983 40.12 25.60 -49.20
CA VAL A 983 40.81 26.89 -49.18
C VAL A 983 40.98 27.41 -50.61
N SER A 984 40.79 28.72 -50.84
CA SER A 984 40.88 29.28 -52.20
C SER A 984 42.25 28.95 -52.84
N PRO A 985 42.30 28.58 -54.13
CA PRO A 985 43.56 28.23 -54.82
C PRO A 985 44.63 29.33 -54.74
N LYS A 986 44.23 30.60 -54.68
CA LYS A 986 45.12 31.76 -54.59
C LYS A 986 45.83 31.91 -53.23
N ARG A 987 45.36 31.22 -52.17
CA ARG A 987 45.96 31.28 -50.82
C ARG A 987 46.73 30.00 -50.43
N ARG A 988 46.77 28.97 -51.29
CA ARG A 988 47.45 27.69 -51.00
C ARG A 988 48.97 27.78 -50.86
N PHE A 989 49.61 28.85 -51.33
CA PHE A 989 51.08 28.95 -51.44
C PHE A 989 51.69 30.27 -50.93
N HIS A 990 50.98 31.10 -50.16
CA HIS A 990 51.50 32.37 -49.63
C HIS A 990 51.43 32.47 -48.10
N ARG A 991 52.60 32.34 -47.45
CA ARG A 991 52.93 32.62 -46.02
C ARG A 991 52.00 31.99 -44.96
N PRO A 992 52.36 31.96 -43.66
CA PRO A 992 51.56 31.28 -42.64
C PRO A 992 50.13 31.83 -42.66
N MET A 993 49.13 30.95 -42.79
CA MET A 993 47.72 31.32 -42.75
C MET A 993 47.36 31.83 -41.34
N GLU A 994 47.66 33.09 -41.05
CA GLU A 994 47.38 33.70 -39.74
C GLU A 994 45.89 34.04 -39.55
N LYS A 995 45.08 34.09 -40.62
CA LYS A 995 43.61 34.21 -40.54
C LYS A 995 42.91 33.44 -41.65
N TRP A 996 42.08 32.47 -41.28
CA TRP A 996 41.15 31.80 -42.17
C TRP A 996 39.86 32.63 -42.28
N THR A 997 39.51 33.08 -43.48
CA THR A 997 38.21 33.71 -43.78
C THR A 997 37.40 32.72 -44.62
N PRO A 998 36.23 32.24 -44.15
CA PRO A 998 35.36 31.39 -44.95
C PRO A 998 34.97 32.10 -46.25
N ASP A 999 35.11 31.41 -47.38
CA ASP A 999 34.54 31.84 -48.66
C ASP A 999 33.17 31.13 -48.82
N PRO A 1000 32.04 31.86 -48.87
CA PRO A 1000 30.71 31.27 -49.04
C PRO A 1000 30.58 30.42 -50.31
N SER A 1001 31.32 30.74 -51.38
CA SER A 1001 31.32 29.98 -52.62
C SER A 1001 32.04 28.62 -52.50
N MET A 1002 32.91 28.46 -51.50
CA MET A 1002 33.64 27.23 -51.21
C MET A 1002 32.92 26.28 -50.23
N GLN A 1003 31.97 26.76 -49.43
CA GLN A 1003 31.08 25.89 -48.65
C GLN A 1003 30.32 24.92 -49.57
N ALA A 1004 29.86 25.40 -50.73
CA ALA A 1004 29.19 24.57 -51.73
C ALA A 1004 30.08 23.45 -52.32
N GLU A 1005 31.37 23.72 -52.58
CA GLU A 1005 32.31 22.71 -53.10
C GLU A 1005 32.74 21.69 -52.04
N SER A 1006 32.83 22.13 -50.78
CA SER A 1006 33.07 21.28 -49.60
C SER A 1006 31.91 20.34 -49.36
N LEU A 1007 30.70 20.89 -49.32
CA LEU A 1007 29.44 20.16 -49.24
C LEU A 1007 29.33 19.16 -50.40
N LYS A 1008 29.76 19.51 -51.61
CA LYS A 1008 29.78 18.59 -52.76
C LYS A 1008 30.75 17.40 -52.57
N LYS A 1009 31.95 17.62 -52.03
CA LYS A 1009 32.92 16.54 -51.72
C LYS A 1009 32.48 15.67 -50.54
N LEU A 1010 31.91 16.28 -49.50
CA LEU A 1010 31.32 15.57 -48.37
C LEU A 1010 30.11 14.73 -48.80
N ARG A 1011 29.22 15.26 -49.65
CA ARG A 1011 28.09 14.50 -50.25
C ARG A 1011 28.59 13.30 -51.06
N ALA A 1012 29.61 13.47 -51.91
CA ALA A 1012 30.22 12.37 -52.64
C ALA A 1012 30.86 11.31 -51.73
N THR A 1013 31.27 11.69 -50.51
CA THR A 1013 31.78 10.77 -49.49
C THR A 1013 30.65 10.06 -48.74
N ILE A 1014 29.47 10.68 -48.60
CA ILE A 1014 28.26 10.03 -48.05
C ILE A 1014 27.73 8.96 -48.98
N ASP A 1015 27.77 9.19 -50.29
CA ASP A 1015 27.29 8.24 -51.29
C ASP A 1015 28.02 6.90 -51.27
N ILE A 1016 29.23 6.86 -50.70
CA ILE A 1016 30.03 5.64 -50.52
C ILE A 1016 29.88 5.00 -49.12
N LEU A 1017 29.21 5.67 -48.17
CA LEU A 1017 28.89 5.10 -46.85
C LEU A 1017 27.79 4.05 -46.98
N LYS A 1018 27.79 3.06 -46.08
CA LYS A 1018 26.81 1.96 -46.08
C LYS A 1018 26.12 1.86 -44.72
N GLY A 1019 24.89 1.35 -44.74
CA GLY A 1019 24.11 1.09 -43.53
C GLY A 1019 23.87 2.34 -42.70
N ARG A 1020 24.01 2.20 -41.37
CA ARG A 1020 23.68 3.22 -40.38
C ARG A 1020 24.51 4.49 -40.52
N ASP A 1021 25.75 4.38 -41.00
CA ASP A 1021 26.61 5.56 -41.24
C ASP A 1021 26.06 6.45 -42.34
N ARG A 1022 25.49 5.86 -43.40
CA ARG A 1022 24.84 6.62 -44.47
C ARG A 1022 23.55 7.27 -43.96
N GLU A 1023 22.76 6.55 -43.18
CA GLU A 1023 21.51 7.03 -42.59
C GLU A 1023 21.75 8.26 -41.69
N VAL A 1024 22.71 8.17 -40.76
CA VAL A 1024 23.09 9.27 -39.86
C VAL A 1024 23.62 10.47 -40.65
N MET A 1025 24.52 10.23 -41.62
CA MET A 1025 25.12 11.30 -42.42
C MET A 1025 24.15 11.93 -43.44
N SER A 1026 23.02 11.27 -43.72
CA SER A 1026 21.99 11.74 -44.64
C SER A 1026 20.87 12.53 -43.94
N LYS A 1027 20.92 12.67 -42.60
CA LYS A 1027 19.97 13.51 -41.85
C LYS A 1027 20.09 14.98 -42.30
N PRO A 1028 18.97 15.71 -42.48
CA PRO A 1028 19.00 17.13 -42.83
C PRO A 1028 19.82 17.94 -41.84
N GLY A 1029 20.71 18.80 -42.34
CA GLY A 1029 21.55 19.68 -41.50
C GLY A 1029 22.86 19.06 -40.99
N THR A 1030 23.07 17.74 -41.11
CA THR A 1030 24.29 17.08 -40.59
C THR A 1030 25.55 17.57 -41.29
N LEU A 1031 25.47 17.82 -42.61
CA LEU A 1031 26.61 18.28 -43.39
C LEU A 1031 26.98 19.73 -43.09
N GLU A 1032 25.97 20.57 -42.90
CA GLU A 1032 26.08 21.97 -42.53
C GLU A 1032 26.68 22.09 -41.13
N TYR A 1033 26.24 21.23 -40.19
CA TYR A 1033 26.79 21.10 -38.84
C TYR A 1033 28.27 20.68 -38.85
N LEU A 1034 28.62 19.58 -39.52
CA LEU A 1034 30.01 19.11 -39.59
C LEU A 1034 30.92 20.17 -40.21
N THR A 1035 30.41 20.85 -41.25
CA THR A 1035 31.11 21.99 -41.86
C THR A 1035 31.29 23.11 -40.85
N ALA A 1036 30.24 23.55 -40.15
CA ALA A 1036 30.31 24.62 -39.15
C ALA A 1036 31.31 24.31 -38.02
N THR A 1037 31.32 23.09 -37.51
CA THR A 1037 32.25 22.65 -36.45
C THR A 1037 33.70 22.63 -36.93
N MET A 1038 33.97 22.18 -38.16
CA MET A 1038 35.31 22.23 -38.78
C MET A 1038 35.78 23.66 -39.07
N VAL A 1039 34.88 24.52 -39.56
CA VAL A 1039 35.10 25.94 -39.81
C VAL A 1039 35.48 26.65 -38.52
N GLU A 1040 34.67 26.48 -37.46
CA GLU A 1040 34.92 27.09 -36.15
C GLU A 1040 36.26 26.62 -35.59
N SER A 1041 36.60 25.33 -35.74
CA SER A 1041 37.86 24.77 -35.23
C SER A 1041 39.12 25.46 -35.77
N ASN A 1042 39.05 26.04 -36.98
CA ASN A 1042 40.17 26.68 -37.68
C ASN A 1042 40.04 28.21 -37.79
N ILE A 1043 39.13 28.85 -37.03
CA ILE A 1043 38.90 30.29 -37.10
C ILE A 1043 40.16 31.12 -36.76
N GLN A 1044 41.09 30.54 -35.98
CA GLN A 1044 42.39 31.12 -35.64
C GLN A 1044 43.56 30.64 -36.53
N GLY A 1045 43.28 29.92 -37.63
CA GLY A 1045 44.29 29.32 -38.51
C GLY A 1045 44.65 27.87 -38.15
N PHE A 1046 45.55 27.26 -38.92
CA PHE A 1046 45.87 25.81 -38.85
C PHE A 1046 46.93 25.44 -37.80
N ASP A 1047 47.50 26.41 -37.09
CA ASP A 1047 48.59 26.15 -36.15
C ASP A 1047 48.17 25.21 -35.01
N GLY A 1048 46.89 25.23 -34.61
CA GLY A 1048 46.33 24.35 -33.57
C GLY A 1048 46.37 22.88 -33.99
N PHE A 1049 45.91 22.60 -35.21
CA PHE A 1049 45.99 21.27 -35.80
C PHE A 1049 47.46 20.80 -35.94
N MET A 1050 48.33 21.67 -36.46
CA MET A 1050 49.76 21.33 -36.66
C MET A 1050 50.47 21.04 -35.33
N HIS A 1051 50.14 21.80 -34.29
CA HIS A 1051 50.66 21.59 -32.95
C HIS A 1051 50.14 20.28 -32.36
N GLU A 1052 48.86 19.94 -32.53
CA GLU A 1052 48.34 18.64 -32.07
C GLU A 1052 48.90 17.44 -32.82
N ALA A 1053 49.11 17.56 -34.12
CA ALA A 1053 49.81 16.53 -34.89
C ALA A 1053 51.23 16.30 -34.36
N LYS A 1054 51.92 17.35 -33.91
CA LYS A 1054 53.23 17.24 -33.25
C LYS A 1054 53.11 16.57 -31.87
N LEU A 1055 52.12 16.95 -31.05
CA LEU A 1055 51.89 16.33 -29.74
C LEU A 1055 51.49 14.86 -29.83
N PHE A 1056 50.77 14.45 -30.87
CA PHE A 1056 50.42 13.05 -31.03
C PHE A 1056 51.57 12.22 -31.60
N SER A 1057 52.50 12.82 -32.34
CA SER A 1057 53.68 12.12 -32.88
C SER A 1057 54.89 12.11 -31.96
N GLN A 1058 54.96 13.07 -31.04
CA GLN A 1058 56.01 13.26 -30.04
C GLN A 1058 55.35 13.59 -28.68
N PRO A 1059 54.57 12.66 -28.10
CA PRO A 1059 53.74 12.91 -26.92
C PRO A 1059 54.49 13.28 -25.64
#